data_AF-A0A4Q6GKQ7-F1
#
_entry.id   AF-A0A4Q6GKQ7-F1
#
_cell.length_a   1.000
_cell.length_b   1.000
_cell.length_c   1.000
_cell.angle_alpha   90.00
_cell.angle_beta   90.00
_cell.angle_gamma   90.00
#
_symmetry.space_group_name_H-M   'P 1'
#
loop_
_entity.id
_entity.type
_entity.pdbx_description
1 polymer ?
#
loop_
_entity_poly.entity_id
_entity_poly.type
_entity_poly.pdbx_seq_one_letter_code
_entity_poly.pdbx_strand_id
1 'polypeptide(L)'
;MIAQGLYDPANEHDACGVGFIAHIKGNKSHSIIEQGLQILKNLDHRGAVGADALMGDGAGILIQIPDQYFRDEMAKQGVELPPPGEYGVGMVFLPKEHASRIACEQEIERAVRIEGQVVLGWRNVPVDETMPMSPFVKAKEPVIRQIFIGRGPDIMVTDALERKLYVIRKSSGHAIQALKLLHGKEFFVPSMSARTIVYKGLLLADQVGVYYKDLQDPRCISALSLVHQRFSTNTFPEWPLAHPYRLIAHNGEINTVKGNFNWTRAREGMLKSAVLGEDLGKLFPLIYEGQSDTACFDNALELLVMAGYPVAQAMMMMIPEAWENHTSMDDNRRAFYEYHAAMMEPWDGPAAMAFTDGRHIGGTLDRNGLRPARYVITEDDLVVMASESGVLPIPESRIVKKWRLQPGKMFLIDLEAGRIIDDKELKDTYSNAKPYKAWIKSVRIKLNEIKLSESQLAQNRSKDTPAQGEKAAVPLLDRQQAFGYTQEDLKFLMAPMAVLGEEATGSMGNDSPLAVMSNKLKPLYNYFKQLFAQVTNPPIDPIRESMVMSLVSFIGPKPNLLDTNNVNPPMRLEVSQPVLGFDDMARLRGISSHTGGKFKSYELNICYPVAWGKEGIEASLASLCAEAVDAVKSGHNILIVSDRNMSADQVAIPALLATSTIHQHLVGRGLRASTGLVVETGSARETHHFALLAGYGAEAVHPYLALETLSELAHNLPHEMDADKAIYNYTKAVGKGLMKVMSKMGISTYMSYCGAQIFEAVGLNKSLVDKYFRGTSSTVEGIGLFEVAEEALRLHSLAFGADPLLANALDAGGEYAFRVRGEDHLWTPDAIAKLQHSTRANNFSTYKEYAQIINDQSRRHLTLRGLFEFKIDPSKAIPLEEVEPAKDIVKRFATGAMSLGSISTEAHATLAIAMNRIGGKSNTGEGGEDPRRYMGEFKGIKIAKGETLASILGSDRVVADIPLQEGDSLRSKIKQVASGRFGVSAEYLSSADQIQIKMAQGAKPGEGGQLPGHKVSEYIASLRVSVPGVGLISPPPHHDIYSIEDLAQLIHDLKNVNPKAAISVKLVSEVGVGTVAAGVAKAKADHVVVAGHDGGTGASPLSSVKHAGTPWELGLAETQQTLVLNRLRSRIRVQTDGQIKTGRDVVIAAMLGADEVGFATAPLVAEGCIMMRKCHLNTCPVGVATQDPVLRAKFQGKPEHVVNYFFFVAEEARQIMAQLGIR
;
A
#
# COMPACT_ATOMS: atom_id res chain seq x y z
N MET A 1 17.80 10.51 -7.52
CA MET A 1 18.54 9.43 -8.23
C MET A 1 17.89 9.16 -9.59
N ILE A 2 18.50 8.32 -10.45
CA ILE A 2 17.95 7.96 -11.78
C ILE A 2 17.47 6.51 -11.70
N ALA A 3 16.24 6.24 -12.16
CA ALA A 3 15.72 4.89 -12.27
C ALA A 3 16.62 4.02 -13.16
N GLN A 4 16.84 2.75 -12.77
CA GLN A 4 17.68 1.81 -13.52
C GLN A 4 16.99 0.46 -13.59
N GLY A 5 16.64 0.02 -14.81
CA GLY A 5 15.88 -1.21 -15.00
C GLY A 5 14.48 -1.10 -14.39
N LEU A 6 14.14 -2.03 -13.50
CA LEU A 6 12.89 -2.06 -12.75
C LEU A 6 12.97 -1.31 -11.40
N TYR A 7 14.17 -0.92 -10.95
CA TYR A 7 14.32 -0.12 -9.73
C TYR A 7 13.96 1.35 -10.00
N ASP A 8 13.03 1.86 -9.20
CA ASP A 8 12.61 3.26 -9.17
C ASP A 8 12.75 3.83 -7.75
N PRO A 9 13.55 4.89 -7.55
CA PRO A 9 13.68 5.60 -6.27
C PRO A 9 12.37 6.14 -5.69
N ALA A 10 11.32 6.30 -6.49
CA ALA A 10 10.01 6.74 -6.01
C ALA A 10 9.33 5.72 -5.08
N ASN A 11 9.78 4.46 -5.08
CA ASN A 11 9.27 3.39 -4.22
C ASN A 11 10.09 3.22 -2.93
N GLU A 12 10.88 4.22 -2.53
CA GLU A 12 11.65 4.17 -1.29
C GLU A 12 10.82 4.65 -0.09
N HIS A 13 10.93 3.88 0.99
CA HIS A 13 10.20 4.07 2.24
C HIS A 13 11.16 4.18 3.43
N ASP A 14 10.71 4.89 4.46
CA ASP A 14 11.48 5.18 5.68
C ASP A 14 10.64 4.89 6.93
N ALA A 15 11.26 4.34 7.97
CA ALA A 15 10.69 4.18 9.32
C ALA A 15 11.80 4.25 10.36
N CYS A 16 11.52 4.48 11.65
CA CYS A 16 12.45 5.29 12.47
C CYS A 16 12.31 5.18 14.01
N GLY A 17 13.30 5.72 14.75
CA GLY A 17 13.17 6.08 16.17
C GLY A 17 12.97 7.58 16.35
N VAL A 18 12.00 7.98 17.17
CA VAL A 18 11.75 9.40 17.52
C VAL A 18 11.76 9.59 19.03
N GLY A 19 12.25 10.74 19.48
CA GLY A 19 12.10 11.15 20.86
C GLY A 19 12.37 12.63 21.07
N PHE A 20 11.82 13.18 22.15
CA PHE A 20 12.15 14.52 22.60
C PHE A 20 12.30 14.57 24.12
N ILE A 21 13.05 15.57 24.56
CA ILE A 21 13.10 16.03 25.95
C ILE A 21 12.79 17.52 25.98
N ALA A 22 11.99 17.94 26.96
CA ALA A 22 11.65 19.34 27.16
C ALA A 22 11.51 19.67 28.65
N HIS A 23 11.88 20.89 29.02
CA HIS A 23 11.62 21.42 30.35
C HIS A 23 10.30 22.20 30.34
N ILE A 24 9.31 21.78 31.14
CA ILE A 24 7.93 22.29 31.08
C ILE A 24 7.87 23.82 31.22
N LYS A 25 8.66 24.40 32.12
CA LYS A 25 8.74 25.86 32.37
C LYS A 25 9.62 26.66 31.40
N GLY A 26 10.12 26.04 30.32
CA GLY A 26 10.93 26.74 29.32
C GLY A 26 12.37 27.07 29.75
N ASN A 27 12.88 26.50 30.85
CA ASN A 27 14.25 26.72 31.30
C ASN A 27 15.25 26.09 30.32
N LYS A 28 16.15 26.91 29.76
CA LYS A 28 17.16 26.46 28.79
C LYS A 28 18.39 25.93 29.51
N SER A 29 18.91 24.79 29.05
CA SER A 29 20.19 24.26 29.53
C SER A 29 20.92 23.46 28.45
N HIS A 30 22.23 23.30 28.59
CA HIS A 30 23.00 22.41 27.72
C HIS A 30 22.67 20.93 27.99
N SER A 31 22.35 20.57 29.23
CA SER A 31 21.99 19.20 29.61
C SER A 31 20.79 18.62 28.85
N ILE A 32 19.88 19.49 28.36
CA ILE A 32 18.74 19.06 27.52
C ILE A 32 19.23 18.59 26.15
N ILE A 33 20.28 19.21 25.61
CA ILE A 33 20.92 18.79 24.35
C ILE A 33 21.68 17.48 24.56
N GLU A 34 22.48 17.38 25.63
CA GLU A 34 23.22 16.16 25.97
C GLU A 34 22.27 14.96 26.16
N GLN A 35 21.17 15.16 26.88
CA GLN A 35 20.13 14.14 27.07
C GLN A 35 19.41 13.81 25.76
N GLY A 36 19.15 14.80 24.89
CA GLY A 36 18.63 14.57 23.54
C GLY A 36 19.53 13.63 22.72
N LEU A 37 20.83 13.92 22.68
CA LEU A 37 21.82 13.08 22.01
C LEU A 37 21.93 11.68 22.64
N GLN A 38 21.77 11.57 23.96
CA GLN A 38 21.75 10.28 24.65
C GLN A 38 20.48 9.46 24.34
N ILE A 39 19.32 10.10 24.18
CA ILE A 39 18.09 9.45 23.68
C ILE A 39 18.36 8.87 22.29
N LEU A 40 18.95 9.68 21.40
CA LEU A 40 19.28 9.26 20.03
C LEU A 40 20.18 8.02 20.02
N LYS A 41 21.25 8.02 20.82
CA LYS A 41 22.16 6.87 20.99
C LYS A 41 21.45 5.61 21.49
N ASN A 42 20.47 5.74 22.37
CA ASN A 42 19.73 4.61 22.94
C ASN A 42 18.61 4.08 22.04
N LEU A 43 18.37 4.72 20.88
CA LEU A 43 17.44 4.24 19.85
C LEU A 43 18.15 3.52 18.68
N ASP A 44 19.48 3.33 18.77
CA ASP A 44 20.29 2.79 17.67
C ASP A 44 19.86 1.39 17.21
N HIS A 45 19.36 0.55 18.12
CA HIS A 45 18.85 -0.78 17.77
C HIS A 45 17.61 -0.76 16.87
N ARG A 46 16.94 0.39 16.74
CA ARG A 46 15.79 0.61 15.84
C ARG A 46 16.23 1.15 14.48
N GLY A 47 17.49 1.51 14.30
CA GLY A 47 18.07 1.91 13.03
C GLY A 47 18.67 0.72 12.28
N ALA A 48 19.10 0.98 11.04
CA ALA A 48 19.96 0.08 10.30
C ALA A 48 21.16 0.79 9.71
N VAL A 49 22.16 -0.02 9.39
CA VAL A 49 23.33 0.39 8.61
C VAL A 49 23.22 -0.18 7.20
N GLY A 50 23.80 0.52 6.24
CA GLY A 50 23.78 0.12 4.83
C GLY A 50 24.72 -1.06 4.51
N ALA A 51 25.33 -0.99 3.34
CA ALA A 51 26.34 -1.96 2.91
C ALA A 51 27.63 -1.90 3.78
N ASP A 52 27.92 -0.73 4.35
CA ASP A 52 29.04 -0.43 5.25
C ASP A 52 28.51 -0.15 6.66
N ALA A 53 29.22 -0.59 7.70
CA ALA A 53 28.84 -0.38 9.10
C ALA A 53 28.86 1.11 9.49
N LEU A 54 29.65 1.94 8.81
CA LEU A 54 29.70 3.40 9.03
C LEU A 54 28.74 4.19 8.15
N MET A 55 27.81 3.51 7.46
CA MET A 55 26.83 4.11 6.59
C MET A 55 25.46 4.07 7.26
N GLY A 56 25.19 5.04 8.13
CA GLY A 56 23.87 5.25 8.73
C GLY A 56 22.88 5.82 7.73
N ASP A 57 21.59 5.55 7.95
CA ASP A 57 20.49 6.05 7.10
C ASP A 57 20.10 7.52 7.38
N GLY A 58 20.63 8.10 8.47
CA GLY A 58 20.50 9.51 8.83
C GLY A 58 19.99 9.73 10.25
N ALA A 59 20.53 10.76 10.89
CA ALA A 59 20.17 11.13 12.25
C ALA A 59 20.28 12.65 12.44
N GLY A 60 19.61 13.16 13.47
CA GLY A 60 19.67 14.59 13.76
C GLY A 60 18.93 15.00 15.02
N ILE A 61 19.04 16.29 15.30
CA ILE A 61 18.50 16.99 16.46
C ILE A 61 17.97 18.37 16.05
N LEU A 62 16.80 18.72 16.56
CA LEU A 62 16.20 20.05 16.50
C LEU A 62 16.22 20.67 17.90
N ILE A 63 16.74 21.88 17.98
CA ILE A 63 16.78 22.69 19.21
C ILE A 63 16.21 24.09 18.97
N GLN A 64 15.98 24.83 20.05
CA GLN A 64 15.77 26.27 19.95
C GLN A 64 17.07 26.97 19.56
N ILE A 65 16.97 28.15 18.94
CA ILE A 65 18.13 28.97 18.60
C ILE A 65 18.93 29.33 19.87
N PRO A 66 20.22 28.94 19.96
CA PRO A 66 21.08 29.27 21.09
C PRO A 66 21.63 30.70 20.94
N ASP A 67 20.80 31.71 21.24
CA ASP A 67 21.11 33.12 20.98
C ASP A 67 22.48 33.56 21.50
N GLN A 68 22.80 33.27 22.76
CA GLN A 68 24.08 33.69 23.36
C GLN A 68 25.28 33.13 22.60
N TYR A 69 25.22 31.85 22.22
CA TYR A 69 26.28 31.20 21.45
C TYR A 69 26.45 31.87 20.07
N PHE A 70 25.36 32.07 19.33
CA PHE A 70 25.44 32.69 18.01
C PHE A 70 25.85 34.15 18.05
N ARG A 71 25.39 34.91 19.04
CA ARG A 71 25.80 36.30 19.26
C ARG A 71 27.30 36.41 19.46
N ASP A 72 27.89 35.55 20.31
CA ASP A 72 29.34 35.52 20.53
C ASP A 72 30.09 35.12 19.25
N GLU A 73 29.63 34.10 18.51
CA GLU A 73 30.30 33.64 17.29
C GLU A 73 30.22 34.63 16.12
N MET A 74 29.11 35.36 15.98
CA MET A 74 28.94 36.40 14.96
C MET A 74 29.70 37.67 15.33
N ALA A 75 29.78 38.02 16.62
CA ALA A 75 30.59 39.14 17.09
C ALA A 75 32.10 38.95 16.76
N LYS A 76 32.62 37.72 16.82
CA LYS A 76 34.00 37.40 16.35
C LYS A 76 34.22 37.72 14.87
N GLN A 77 33.16 37.77 14.07
CA GLN A 77 33.19 38.10 12.64
C GLN A 77 32.84 39.57 12.37
N GLY A 78 32.69 40.39 13.42
CA GLY A 78 32.32 41.80 13.31
C GLY A 78 30.84 42.05 13.00
N VAL A 79 29.96 41.06 13.22
CA VAL A 79 28.52 41.16 12.99
C VAL A 79 27.79 41.22 14.33
N GLU A 80 27.06 42.31 14.57
CA GLU A 80 26.18 42.45 15.74
C GLU A 80 24.78 41.92 15.40
N LEU A 81 24.31 40.93 16.17
CA LEU A 81 22.99 40.36 15.97
C LEU A 81 21.89 41.21 16.65
N PRO A 82 20.71 41.39 16.02
CA PRO A 82 19.53 41.95 16.67
C PRO A 82 19.09 41.18 17.94
N PRO A 83 18.17 41.72 18.74
CA PRO A 83 17.56 40.99 19.86
C PRO A 83 16.93 39.65 19.43
N PRO A 84 16.86 38.65 20.34
CA PRO A 84 16.17 37.39 20.06
C PRO A 84 14.75 37.61 19.53
N GLY A 85 14.38 36.89 18.47
CA GLY A 85 13.09 37.03 17.80
C GLY A 85 13.03 38.16 16.76
N GLU A 86 14.08 38.97 16.63
CA GLU A 86 14.23 39.98 15.57
C GLU A 86 15.19 39.56 14.45
N TYR A 87 15.81 38.38 14.57
CA TYR A 87 16.59 37.74 13.53
C TYR A 87 16.24 36.26 13.43
N GLY A 88 16.43 35.70 12.24
CA GLY A 88 16.36 34.28 11.96
C GLY A 88 17.68 33.70 11.46
N VAL A 89 17.79 32.38 11.56
CA VAL A 89 18.94 31.61 11.10
C VAL A 89 18.48 30.55 10.10
N GLY A 90 19.05 30.57 8.91
CA GLY A 90 18.91 29.51 7.92
C GLY A 90 20.08 28.55 8.01
N MET A 91 19.85 27.29 8.39
CA MET A 91 20.81 26.20 8.19
C MET A 91 20.74 25.77 6.72
N VAL A 92 21.85 25.76 6.01
CA VAL A 92 21.89 25.52 4.55
C VAL A 92 22.94 24.47 4.21
N PHE A 93 22.52 23.46 3.46
CA PHE A 93 23.38 22.52 2.74
C PHE A 93 23.63 23.07 1.34
N LEU A 94 24.90 23.28 1.03
CA LEU A 94 25.36 23.85 -0.23
C LEU A 94 26.17 22.82 -1.03
N PRO A 95 26.17 22.94 -2.37
CA PRO A 95 27.04 22.14 -3.22
C PRO A 95 28.51 22.25 -2.83
N LYS A 96 29.28 21.16 -3.05
CA LYS A 96 30.74 21.21 -2.91
C LYS A 96 31.40 22.04 -4.01
N GLU A 97 30.81 21.99 -5.21
CA GLU A 97 31.29 22.71 -6.38
C GLU A 97 31.15 24.22 -6.16
N HIS A 98 32.25 24.94 -6.36
CA HIS A 98 32.41 26.32 -5.90
C HIS A 98 31.47 27.32 -6.58
N ALA A 99 31.29 27.22 -7.90
CA ALA A 99 30.45 28.14 -8.66
C ALA A 99 28.96 27.94 -8.33
N SER A 100 28.51 26.69 -8.28
CA SER A 100 27.14 26.32 -7.88
C SER A 100 26.85 26.79 -6.46
N ARG A 101 27.82 26.65 -5.54
CA ARG A 101 27.70 27.16 -4.18
C ARG A 101 27.50 28.66 -4.13
N ILE A 102 28.33 29.44 -4.80
CA ILE A 102 28.21 30.91 -4.83
C ILE A 102 26.87 31.32 -5.45
N ALA A 103 26.44 30.66 -6.54
CA ALA A 103 25.15 30.94 -7.15
C ALA A 103 23.98 30.71 -6.17
N CYS A 104 24.00 29.59 -5.42
CA CYS A 104 22.99 29.33 -4.39
C CYS A 104 22.99 30.39 -3.27
N GLU A 105 24.17 30.81 -2.79
CA GLU A 105 24.30 31.86 -1.77
C GLU A 105 23.73 33.19 -2.26
N GLN A 106 24.09 33.60 -3.48
CA GLN A 106 23.61 34.84 -4.10
C GLN A 106 22.09 34.82 -4.28
N GLU A 107 21.52 33.68 -4.69
CA GLU A 107 20.07 33.53 -4.85
C GLU A 107 19.31 33.62 -3.53
N ILE A 108 19.84 33.05 -2.44
CA ILE A 108 19.25 33.21 -1.11
C ILE A 108 19.31 34.67 -0.70
N GLU A 109 20.46 35.33 -0.79
CA GLU A 109 20.59 36.73 -0.41
C GLU A 109 19.69 37.65 -1.25
N ARG A 110 19.52 37.32 -2.54
CA ARG A 110 18.59 38.01 -3.44
C ARG A 110 17.16 37.88 -2.93
N ALA A 111 16.72 36.67 -2.56
CA ALA A 111 15.40 36.44 -1.99
C ALA A 111 15.19 37.20 -0.68
N VAL A 112 16.20 37.23 0.21
CA VAL A 112 16.17 38.01 1.46
C VAL A 112 15.91 39.49 1.18
N ARG A 113 16.66 40.08 0.24
CA ARG A 113 16.53 41.50 -0.13
C ARG A 113 15.19 41.80 -0.81
N ILE A 114 14.70 40.92 -1.69
CA ILE A 114 13.40 41.07 -2.37
C ILE A 114 12.25 41.07 -1.36
N GLU A 115 12.34 40.24 -0.32
CA GLU A 115 11.36 40.18 0.76
C GLU A 115 11.52 41.30 1.81
N GLY A 116 12.39 42.29 1.54
CA GLY A 116 12.61 43.45 2.40
C GLY A 116 13.31 43.14 3.72
N GLN A 117 13.94 41.98 3.86
CA GLN A 117 14.67 41.55 5.05
C GLN A 117 16.17 41.87 4.90
N VAL A 118 16.93 41.77 6.00
CA VAL A 118 18.34 42.18 6.03
C VAL A 118 19.26 40.97 6.12
N VAL A 119 20.18 40.82 5.16
CA VAL A 119 21.27 39.83 5.28
C VAL A 119 22.29 40.36 6.29
N LEU A 120 22.42 39.70 7.45
CA LEU A 120 23.37 40.09 8.50
C LEU A 120 24.75 39.48 8.26
N GLY A 121 24.80 38.24 7.78
CA GLY A 121 26.06 37.56 7.47
C GLY A 121 25.91 36.05 7.34
N TRP A 122 27.01 35.40 6.96
CA TRP A 122 27.12 33.96 6.83
C TRP A 122 28.16 33.39 7.79
N ARG A 123 27.84 32.26 8.42
CA ARG A 123 28.73 31.50 9.29
C ARG A 123 28.99 30.11 8.70
N ASN A 124 30.25 29.68 8.69
CA ASN A 124 30.57 28.27 8.43
C ASN A 124 30.29 27.45 9.69
N VAL A 125 29.57 26.34 9.56
CA VAL A 125 29.29 25.47 10.71
C VAL A 125 30.53 24.64 11.03
N PRO A 126 31.07 24.70 12.25
CA PRO A 126 32.26 23.94 12.61
C PRO A 126 31.93 22.46 12.75
N VAL A 127 32.52 21.64 11.88
CA VAL A 127 32.37 20.18 11.87
C VAL A 127 33.68 19.47 12.25
N ASP A 128 33.59 18.20 12.64
CA ASP A 128 34.76 17.34 12.85
C ASP A 128 35.08 16.51 11.59
N GLU A 129 36.03 17.01 10.81
CA GLU A 129 36.52 16.34 9.59
C GLU A 129 37.35 15.07 9.85
N THR A 130 37.77 14.86 11.11
CA THR A 130 38.61 13.72 11.52
C THR A 130 37.81 12.51 11.96
N MET A 131 36.51 12.68 12.22
CA MET A 131 35.60 11.60 12.62
C MET A 131 35.56 10.48 11.56
N PRO A 132 35.63 9.19 11.96
CA PRO A 132 35.48 8.07 11.03
C PRO A 132 34.13 8.11 10.30
N MET A 133 34.16 8.05 8.97
CA MET A 133 32.98 8.13 8.12
C MET A 133 33.15 7.23 6.90
N SER A 134 32.06 6.60 6.45
CA SER A 134 32.06 5.83 5.20
C SER A 134 32.49 6.71 4.02
N PRO A 135 33.33 6.20 3.08
CA PRO A 135 33.74 6.96 1.90
C PRO A 135 32.56 7.45 1.05
N PHE A 136 31.45 6.69 1.01
CA PHE A 136 30.24 7.05 0.26
C PHE A 136 29.48 8.21 0.92
N VAL A 137 29.40 8.21 2.26
CA VAL A 137 28.79 9.29 3.04
C VAL A 137 29.62 10.57 2.88
N LYS A 138 30.95 10.47 3.04
CA LYS A 138 31.89 11.59 2.90
C LYS A 138 31.87 12.20 1.50
N ALA A 139 31.69 11.38 0.45
CA ALA A 139 31.54 11.88 -0.91
C ALA A 139 30.33 12.82 -1.06
N LYS A 140 29.22 12.52 -0.40
CA LYS A 140 27.95 13.27 -0.45
C LYS A 140 27.78 14.37 0.60
N GLU A 141 28.72 14.47 1.55
CA GLU A 141 28.74 15.50 2.60
C GLU A 141 28.61 16.92 2.03
N PRO A 142 27.56 17.70 2.33
CA PRO A 142 27.42 19.04 1.78
C PRO A 142 28.37 20.04 2.45
N VAL A 143 28.55 21.20 1.83
CA VAL A 143 29.14 22.35 2.54
C VAL A 143 28.06 22.96 3.43
N ILE A 144 28.27 22.97 4.74
CA ILE A 144 27.24 23.38 5.72
C ILE A 144 27.52 24.80 6.18
N ARG A 145 26.59 25.72 5.90
CA ARG A 145 26.67 27.13 6.31
C ARG A 145 25.35 27.59 6.93
N GLN A 146 25.43 28.64 7.74
CA GLN A 146 24.29 29.31 8.33
C GLN A 146 24.21 30.75 7.81
N ILE A 147 23.04 31.17 7.33
CA ILE A 147 22.74 32.57 7.00
C ILE A 147 21.96 33.22 8.14
N PHE A 148 22.36 34.41 8.55
CA PHE A 148 21.67 35.22 9.55
C PHE A 148 20.87 36.32 8.87
N ILE A 149 19.58 36.40 9.17
CA ILE A 149 18.63 37.30 8.51
C ILE A 149 17.94 38.16 9.57
N GLY A 150 18.19 39.46 9.56
CA GLY A 150 17.52 40.43 10.41
C GLY A 150 16.16 40.83 9.83
N ARG A 151 15.22 41.17 10.72
CA ARG A 151 13.91 41.68 10.30
C ARG A 151 14.02 43.01 9.55
N GLY A 152 13.23 43.14 8.50
CA GLY A 152 13.02 44.41 7.81
C GLY A 152 12.23 45.42 8.64
N PRO A 153 12.17 46.69 8.21
CA PRO A 153 11.47 47.76 8.94
C PRO A 153 9.96 47.52 9.08
N ASP A 154 9.34 46.78 8.15
CA ASP A 154 7.89 46.51 8.14
C ASP A 154 7.49 45.31 9.01
N ILE A 155 8.45 44.66 9.68
CA ILE A 155 8.22 43.45 10.47
C ILE A 155 8.31 43.77 11.96
N MET A 156 7.16 43.78 12.63
CA MET A 156 7.07 44.18 14.05
C MET A 156 7.10 43.03 15.03
N VAL A 157 6.74 41.81 14.60
CA VAL A 157 6.60 40.63 15.47
C VAL A 157 7.30 39.41 14.88
N THR A 158 7.78 38.51 15.73
CA THR A 158 8.51 37.31 15.32
C THR A 158 7.70 36.40 14.41
N ASP A 159 6.38 36.25 14.62
CA ASP A 159 5.52 35.45 13.73
C ASP A 159 5.50 35.99 12.28
N ALA A 160 5.62 37.31 12.09
CA ALA A 160 5.72 37.90 10.76
C ALA A 160 7.10 37.64 10.14
N LEU A 161 8.16 37.61 10.95
CA LEU A 161 9.49 37.21 10.52
C LEU A 161 9.53 35.72 10.10
N GLU A 162 8.97 34.80 10.89
CA GLU A 162 8.87 33.37 10.54
C GLU A 162 8.23 33.17 9.16
N ARG A 163 7.13 33.90 8.87
CA ARG A 163 6.47 33.83 7.55
C ARG A 163 7.37 34.33 6.43
N LYS A 164 8.10 35.43 6.64
CA LYS A 164 9.06 35.92 5.64
C LYS A 164 10.22 34.96 5.44
N LEU A 165 10.75 34.34 6.49
CA LEU A 165 11.77 33.30 6.39
C LEU A 165 11.27 32.08 5.60
N TYR A 166 10.03 31.65 5.84
CA TYR A 166 9.39 30.59 5.06
C TYR A 166 9.28 30.93 3.56
N VAL A 167 8.83 32.16 3.23
CA VAL A 167 8.75 32.65 1.85
C VAL A 167 10.13 32.75 1.21
N ILE A 168 11.13 33.29 1.90
CA ILE A 168 12.52 33.38 1.44
C ILE A 168 13.06 31.99 1.12
N ARG A 169 12.88 31.02 2.02
CA ARG A 169 13.33 29.64 1.83
C ARG A 169 12.69 29.00 0.60
N LYS A 170 11.37 29.14 0.43
CA LYS A 170 10.64 28.54 -0.70
C LYS A 170 11.03 29.20 -2.03
N SER A 171 10.95 30.53 -2.10
CA SER A 171 11.24 31.29 -3.32
C SER A 171 12.69 31.15 -3.77
N SER A 172 13.67 31.20 -2.85
CA SER A 172 15.07 30.93 -3.19
C SER A 172 15.28 29.48 -3.67
N GLY A 173 14.63 28.50 -3.05
CA GLY A 173 14.65 27.12 -3.50
C GLY A 173 14.12 26.95 -4.93
N HIS A 174 12.98 27.58 -5.26
CA HIS A 174 12.44 27.56 -6.62
C HIS A 174 13.38 28.22 -7.62
N ALA A 175 13.95 29.38 -7.26
CA ALA A 175 14.89 30.10 -8.10
C ALA A 175 16.16 29.28 -8.39
N ILE A 176 16.73 28.65 -7.36
CA ILE A 176 17.93 27.79 -7.49
C ILE A 176 17.64 26.57 -8.37
N GLN A 177 16.48 25.92 -8.22
CA GLN A 177 16.10 24.82 -9.11
C GLN A 177 15.92 25.30 -10.56
N ALA A 178 15.37 26.50 -10.76
CA ALA A 178 15.18 27.09 -12.08
C ALA A 178 16.50 27.43 -12.79
N LEU A 179 17.60 27.65 -12.05
CA LEU A 179 18.94 27.83 -12.61
C LEU A 179 19.47 26.56 -13.32
N LYS A 180 18.91 25.37 -13.04
CA LYS A 180 19.33 24.08 -13.61
C LYS A 180 20.84 23.82 -13.50
N LEU A 181 21.44 24.24 -12.38
CA LEU A 181 22.85 23.99 -12.08
C LEU A 181 23.11 22.48 -12.03
N LEU A 182 24.29 22.06 -12.52
CA LEU A 182 24.69 20.64 -12.51
C LEU A 182 24.61 20.03 -11.09
N HIS A 183 25.06 20.79 -10.09
CA HIS A 183 25.04 20.41 -8.68
C HIS A 183 23.89 21.06 -7.90
N GLY A 184 22.92 21.70 -8.57
CA GLY A 184 21.84 22.45 -7.90
C GLY A 184 20.94 21.59 -7.02
N LYS A 185 20.88 20.27 -7.26
CA LYS A 185 20.12 19.32 -6.43
C LYS A 185 20.78 19.03 -5.07
N GLU A 186 22.04 19.39 -4.87
CA GLU A 186 22.74 19.28 -3.58
C GLU A 186 22.31 20.39 -2.60
N PHE A 187 21.63 21.43 -3.10
CA PHE A 187 21.10 22.50 -2.29
C PHE A 187 19.89 22.06 -1.47
N PHE A 188 19.94 22.27 -0.15
CA PHE A 188 18.82 22.02 0.73
C PHE A 188 18.86 22.92 1.96
N VAL A 189 17.69 23.29 2.49
CA VAL A 189 17.58 24.09 3.73
C VAL A 189 16.92 23.24 4.81
N PRO A 190 17.70 22.64 5.73
CA PRO A 190 17.16 21.92 6.89
C PRO A 190 16.20 22.74 7.73
N SER A 191 16.52 24.00 8.02
CA SER A 191 15.68 24.91 8.80
C SER A 191 15.96 26.36 8.42
N MET A 192 14.94 27.22 8.47
CA MET A 192 15.10 28.67 8.38
C MET A 192 14.03 29.33 9.26
N SER A 193 14.42 29.71 10.47
CA SER A 193 13.49 30.14 11.53
C SER A 193 14.19 31.13 12.47
N ALA A 194 13.41 31.92 13.20
CA ALA A 194 13.81 32.76 14.33
C ALA A 194 13.63 32.06 15.68
N ARG A 195 13.14 30.81 15.69
CA ARG A 195 12.88 30.02 16.90
C ARG A 195 13.70 28.75 16.98
N THR A 196 13.78 27.99 15.88
CA THR A 196 14.36 26.64 15.88
C THR A 196 15.52 26.52 14.90
N ILE A 197 16.41 25.56 15.15
CA ILE A 197 17.47 25.19 14.23
C ILE A 197 17.68 23.68 14.24
N VAL A 198 17.96 23.10 13.06
CA VAL A 198 18.10 21.66 12.86
C VAL A 198 19.55 21.32 12.51
N TYR A 199 20.16 20.44 13.31
CA TYR A 199 21.45 19.80 13.04
C TYR A 199 21.20 18.34 12.65
N LYS A 200 21.37 18.02 11.37
CA LYS A 200 21.10 16.68 10.86
C LYS A 200 22.11 16.28 9.80
N GLY A 201 22.19 14.99 9.50
CA GLY A 201 23.02 14.51 8.42
C GLY A 201 22.91 13.01 8.23
N LEU A 202 23.63 12.52 7.23
CA LEU A 202 23.75 11.08 7.00
C LEU A 202 24.78 10.48 7.98
N LEU A 203 24.43 10.50 9.26
CA LEU A 203 25.28 10.17 10.39
C LEU A 203 24.65 9.02 11.18
N LEU A 204 25.49 8.23 11.86
CA LEU A 204 25.03 7.31 12.90
C LEU A 204 24.47 8.08 14.10
N ALA A 205 23.64 7.42 14.91
CA ALA A 205 22.99 8.02 16.07
C ALA A 205 23.99 8.64 17.07
N ASP A 206 25.13 7.99 17.28
CA ASP A 206 26.19 8.42 18.18
C ASP A 206 27.14 9.47 17.57
N GLN A 207 27.07 9.69 16.25
CA GLN A 207 27.96 10.61 15.53
C GLN A 207 27.46 12.06 15.49
N VAL A 208 26.16 12.33 15.68
CA VAL A 208 25.59 13.68 15.52
C VAL A 208 26.26 14.70 16.43
N GLY A 209 26.41 14.37 17.72
CA GLY A 209 27.05 15.25 18.71
C GLY A 209 28.57 15.36 18.54
N VAL A 210 29.20 14.38 17.89
CA VAL A 210 30.64 14.39 17.60
C VAL A 210 30.93 15.24 16.38
N TYR A 211 30.14 15.08 15.32
CA TYR A 211 30.31 15.76 14.04
C TYR A 211 30.06 17.27 14.14
N TYR A 212 28.99 17.71 14.82
CA TYR A 212 28.67 19.13 14.97
C TYR A 212 29.26 19.70 16.26
N LYS A 213 30.34 20.49 16.15
CA LYS A 213 31.06 21.05 17.31
C LYS A 213 30.22 22.03 18.12
N ASP A 214 29.23 22.68 17.49
CA ASP A 214 28.27 23.57 18.16
C ASP A 214 27.55 22.84 19.31
N LEU A 215 27.21 21.57 19.13
CA LEU A 215 26.47 20.76 20.11
C LEU A 215 27.32 20.36 21.32
N GLN A 216 28.63 20.58 21.29
CA GLN A 216 29.55 20.31 22.40
C GLN A 216 29.86 21.57 23.23
N ASP A 217 29.48 22.76 22.73
CA ASP A 217 29.74 24.01 23.44
C ASP A 217 28.69 24.22 24.55
N PRO A 218 29.10 24.38 25.82
CA PRO A 218 28.16 24.57 26.93
C PRO A 218 27.26 25.81 26.82
N ARG A 219 27.63 26.79 25.99
CA ARG A 219 26.81 27.98 25.70
C ARG A 219 25.65 27.68 24.76
N CYS A 220 25.72 26.58 24.01
CA CYS A 220 24.61 26.10 23.20
C CYS A 220 23.55 25.50 24.13
N ILE A 221 22.50 26.28 24.42
CA ILE A 221 21.44 25.91 25.37
C ILE A 221 20.08 25.90 24.70
N SER A 222 19.19 25.00 25.14
CA SER A 222 17.81 24.90 24.66
C SER A 222 16.88 24.43 25.77
N ALA A 223 15.59 24.78 25.70
CA ALA A 223 14.56 24.26 26.61
C ALA A 223 13.90 22.97 26.09
N LEU A 224 14.11 22.66 24.81
CA LEU A 224 13.64 21.44 24.16
C LEU A 224 14.74 20.84 23.25
N SER A 225 14.70 19.54 23.08
CA SER A 225 15.50 18.83 22.07
C SER A 225 14.64 17.73 21.46
N LEU A 226 14.44 17.79 20.15
CA LEU A 226 13.73 16.77 19.37
C LEU A 226 14.75 16.01 18.53
N VAL A 227 14.87 14.70 18.72
CA VAL A 227 15.83 13.84 18.03
C VAL A 227 15.15 12.76 17.22
N HIS A 228 15.87 12.28 16.21
CA HIS A 228 15.38 11.23 15.36
C HIS A 228 16.50 10.45 14.68
N GLN A 229 16.29 9.14 14.53
CA GLN A 229 17.11 8.22 13.75
C GLN A 229 16.28 7.54 12.67
N ARG A 230 16.78 7.57 11.43
CA ARG A 230 16.14 6.99 10.26
C ARG A 230 16.55 5.53 10.04
N PHE A 231 15.64 4.72 9.53
CA PHE A 231 15.86 3.42 8.89
C PHE A 231 15.24 3.52 7.49
N SER A 232 16.07 3.40 6.46
CA SER A 232 15.61 3.45 5.07
C SER A 232 15.55 2.07 4.43
N THR A 233 14.73 1.92 3.42
CA THR A 233 14.68 0.74 2.55
C THR A 233 15.76 0.73 1.46
N ASN A 234 16.74 1.63 1.55
CA ASN A 234 17.85 1.74 0.60
C ASN A 234 19.22 1.75 1.30
N THR A 235 20.27 1.83 0.50
CA THR A 235 21.66 2.06 0.94
C THR A 235 22.27 3.25 0.21
N PHE A 236 21.43 4.16 -0.29
CA PHE A 236 21.86 5.30 -1.06
C PHE A 236 21.96 6.56 -0.19
N PRO A 237 23.13 7.20 -0.14
CA PRO A 237 23.39 8.28 0.80
C PRO A 237 22.75 9.60 0.34
N GLU A 238 21.74 10.10 1.06
CA GLU A 238 21.11 11.40 0.81
C GLU A 238 20.92 12.21 2.11
N TRP A 239 21.78 13.21 2.32
CA TRP A 239 21.78 14.09 3.50
C TRP A 239 20.45 14.83 3.76
N PRO A 240 19.74 15.35 2.75
CA PRO A 240 18.49 16.08 2.96
C PRO A 240 17.37 15.27 3.64
N LEU A 241 17.37 13.94 3.44
CA LEU A 241 16.33 13.02 3.91
C LEU A 241 16.47 12.65 5.39
N ALA A 242 17.60 12.97 6.03
CA ALA A 242 17.74 12.82 7.48
C ALA A 242 16.67 13.68 8.20
N HIS A 243 16.26 13.24 9.38
CA HIS A 243 15.32 13.96 10.25
C HIS A 243 16.08 14.61 11.42
N PRO A 244 15.46 15.50 12.22
CA PRO A 244 14.12 16.07 12.06
C PRO A 244 13.92 16.91 10.79
N TYR A 245 12.66 17.16 10.44
CA TYR A 245 12.26 18.22 9.51
C TYR A 245 12.05 19.54 10.26
N ARG A 246 11.34 20.51 9.69
CA ARG A 246 11.29 21.88 10.23
C ARG A 246 10.38 21.97 11.44
N LEU A 247 9.26 21.26 11.41
CA LEU A 247 8.28 21.26 12.48
C LEU A 247 8.11 19.88 13.11
N ILE A 248 8.55 18.81 12.44
CA ILE A 248 8.23 17.43 12.84
C ILE A 248 9.42 16.48 12.86
N ALA A 249 9.27 15.43 13.65
CA ALA A 249 9.94 14.16 13.46
C ALA A 249 8.87 13.05 13.44
N HIS A 250 8.90 12.24 12.39
CA HIS A 250 7.90 11.23 12.10
C HIS A 250 8.54 9.84 12.22
N ASN A 251 7.97 8.99 13.07
CA ASN A 251 8.21 7.56 12.96
C ASN A 251 6.96 6.86 12.42
N GLY A 252 7.09 6.29 11.23
CA GLY A 252 6.05 5.53 10.57
C GLY A 252 6.06 5.81 9.08
N GLU A 253 4.91 5.62 8.43
CA GLU A 253 4.75 5.80 6.99
C GLU A 253 3.35 6.35 6.69
N ILE A 254 3.25 7.32 5.79
CA ILE A 254 1.96 7.88 5.35
C ILE A 254 1.51 7.17 4.07
N ASN A 255 0.66 6.17 4.22
CA ASN A 255 0.20 5.32 3.12
C ASN A 255 -0.78 6.02 2.14
N THR A 256 -1.32 7.19 2.51
CA THR A 256 -2.17 8.02 1.62
C THR A 256 -1.40 9.15 0.93
N VAL A 257 -0.07 9.24 1.07
CA VAL A 257 0.74 10.39 0.61
C VAL A 257 0.48 10.77 -0.84
N LYS A 258 0.32 9.81 -1.75
CA LYS A 258 0.06 10.08 -3.18
C LYS A 258 -1.27 10.80 -3.38
N GLY A 259 -2.32 10.39 -2.68
CA GLY A 259 -3.63 11.07 -2.67
C GLY A 259 -3.52 12.47 -2.06
N ASN A 260 -2.87 12.59 -0.91
CA ASN A 260 -2.71 13.87 -0.22
C ASN A 260 -1.91 14.89 -1.05
N PHE A 261 -0.85 14.43 -1.73
CA PHE A 261 -0.09 15.24 -2.68
C PHE A 261 -0.96 15.70 -3.85
N ASN A 262 -1.70 14.79 -4.47
CA ASN A 262 -2.60 15.11 -5.58
C ASN A 262 -3.68 16.12 -5.19
N TRP A 263 -4.28 15.96 -4.01
CA TRP A 263 -5.29 16.89 -3.51
C TRP A 263 -4.70 18.24 -3.12
N THR A 264 -3.49 18.27 -2.55
CA THR A 264 -2.76 19.51 -2.29
C THR A 264 -2.55 20.28 -3.59
N ARG A 265 -2.07 19.60 -4.64
CA ARG A 265 -1.89 20.17 -5.98
C ARG A 265 -3.22 20.64 -6.60
N ALA A 266 -4.29 19.87 -6.44
CA ALA A 266 -5.63 20.22 -6.93
C ALA A 266 -6.20 21.50 -6.29
N ARG A 267 -5.70 21.87 -5.10
CA ARG A 267 -6.14 23.06 -4.35
C ARG A 267 -5.38 24.33 -4.72
N GLU A 268 -4.16 24.24 -5.26
CA GLU A 268 -3.25 25.38 -5.47
C GLU A 268 -3.94 26.58 -6.15
N GLY A 269 -4.75 26.34 -7.19
CA GLY A 269 -5.47 27.39 -7.92
C GLY A 269 -6.60 28.09 -7.15
N MET A 270 -7.04 27.52 -6.02
CA MET A 270 -8.19 27.98 -5.23
C MET A 270 -7.82 28.48 -3.83
N LEU A 271 -6.61 28.23 -3.35
CA LEU A 271 -6.17 28.64 -2.02
C LEU A 271 -6.07 30.16 -1.91
N LYS A 272 -6.64 30.71 -0.84
CA LYS A 272 -6.50 32.12 -0.47
C LYS A 272 -6.20 32.23 1.01
N SER A 273 -5.21 33.05 1.38
CA SER A 273 -4.85 33.31 2.78
C SER A 273 -4.87 34.81 3.04
N ALA A 274 -5.59 35.23 4.09
CA ALA A 274 -5.57 36.62 4.54
C ALA A 274 -4.20 37.02 5.14
N VAL A 275 -3.43 36.04 5.63
CA VAL A 275 -2.17 36.27 6.34
C VAL A 275 -0.98 36.24 5.39
N LEU A 276 -0.93 35.27 4.47
CA LEU A 276 0.15 35.18 3.47
C LEU A 276 -0.09 36.11 2.28
N GLY A 277 -1.34 36.49 1.99
CA GLY A 277 -1.67 37.44 0.93
C GLY A 277 -1.04 37.06 -0.42
N GLU A 278 -0.34 38.01 -1.03
CA GLU A 278 0.35 37.84 -2.32
C GLU A 278 1.55 36.89 -2.24
N ASP A 279 2.13 36.67 -1.06
CA ASP A 279 3.26 35.75 -0.89
C ASP A 279 2.86 34.29 -1.11
N LEU A 280 1.57 33.94 -0.98
CA LEU A 280 1.08 32.57 -1.18
C LEU A 280 1.45 32.03 -2.58
N GLY A 281 1.36 32.87 -3.62
CA GLY A 281 1.73 32.48 -4.98
C GLY A 281 3.21 32.10 -5.14
N LYS A 282 4.09 32.67 -4.30
CA LYS A 282 5.54 32.41 -4.31
C LYS A 282 5.90 31.05 -3.69
N LEU A 283 4.95 30.38 -3.03
CA LEU A 283 5.18 29.11 -2.35
C LEU A 283 5.03 27.90 -3.26
N PHE A 284 4.40 28.07 -4.44
CA PHE A 284 4.11 26.98 -5.36
C PHE A 284 5.28 26.70 -6.34
N PRO A 285 5.58 25.42 -6.64
CA PRO A 285 4.96 24.22 -6.07
C PRO A 285 5.30 24.05 -4.58
N LEU A 286 4.28 23.74 -3.77
CA LEU A 286 4.45 23.56 -2.32
C LEU A 286 5.28 22.31 -2.03
N ILE A 287 4.93 21.21 -2.69
CA ILE A 287 5.60 19.92 -2.58
C ILE A 287 6.19 19.61 -3.95
N TYR A 288 7.47 19.26 -4.00
CA TYR A 288 8.09 18.82 -5.25
C TYR A 288 7.76 17.34 -5.49
N GLU A 289 7.52 16.97 -6.75
CA GLU A 289 7.26 15.58 -7.13
C GLU A 289 8.45 14.68 -6.74
N GLY A 290 8.19 13.57 -6.06
CA GLY A 290 9.21 12.63 -5.58
C GLY A 290 9.82 12.95 -4.21
N GLN A 291 9.28 13.91 -3.45
CA GLN A 291 9.66 14.07 -2.04
C GLN A 291 9.14 12.91 -1.17
N SER A 292 9.85 12.61 -0.08
CA SER A 292 9.38 11.58 0.87
C SER A 292 8.05 11.98 1.51
N ASP A 293 7.35 10.99 2.04
CA ASP A 293 6.06 11.14 2.70
C ASP A 293 6.08 12.17 3.84
N THR A 294 7.11 12.11 4.68
CA THR A 294 7.30 13.00 5.82
C THR A 294 7.62 14.41 5.36
N ALA A 295 8.41 14.57 4.29
CA ALA A 295 8.65 15.88 3.70
C ALA A 295 7.35 16.48 3.15
N CYS A 296 6.50 15.68 2.50
CA CYS A 296 5.19 16.12 2.03
C CYS A 296 4.32 16.62 3.19
N PHE A 297 4.28 15.87 4.30
CA PHE A 297 3.53 16.24 5.50
C PHE A 297 4.07 17.52 6.14
N ASP A 298 5.39 17.63 6.33
CA ASP A 298 6.04 18.81 6.92
C ASP A 298 5.74 20.08 6.11
N ASN A 299 5.80 20.02 4.77
CA ASN A 299 5.43 21.16 3.92
C ASN A 299 3.95 21.55 4.06
N ALA A 300 3.05 20.57 4.12
CA ALA A 300 1.62 20.83 4.29
C ALA A 300 1.31 21.42 5.68
N LEU A 301 1.93 20.89 6.74
CA LEU A 301 1.81 21.41 8.10
C LEU A 301 2.36 22.83 8.20
N GLU A 302 3.54 23.09 7.64
CA GLU A 302 4.17 24.41 7.64
C GLU A 302 3.29 25.44 6.92
N LEU A 303 2.65 25.08 5.80
CA LEU A 303 1.68 25.95 5.13
C LEU A 303 0.52 26.31 6.06
N LEU A 304 -0.09 25.33 6.74
CA LEU A 304 -1.20 25.58 7.66
C LEU A 304 -0.79 26.49 8.82
N VAL A 305 0.37 26.23 9.43
CA VAL A 305 0.89 27.04 10.54
C VAL A 305 1.19 28.47 10.08
N MET A 306 1.87 28.63 8.95
CA MET A 306 2.22 29.96 8.41
C MET A 306 1.00 30.75 7.94
N ALA A 307 -0.07 30.05 7.52
CA ALA A 307 -1.36 30.65 7.19
C ALA A 307 -2.17 31.09 8.44
N GLY A 308 -1.76 30.68 9.64
CA GLY A 308 -2.33 31.17 10.91
C GLY A 308 -3.02 30.11 11.77
N TYR A 309 -2.99 28.82 11.40
CA TYR A 309 -3.48 27.77 12.29
C TYR A 309 -2.50 27.53 13.45
N PRO A 310 -2.97 27.40 14.70
CA PRO A 310 -2.17 26.83 15.77
C PRO A 310 -1.69 25.42 15.40
N VAL A 311 -0.44 25.08 15.72
CA VAL A 311 0.16 23.80 15.32
C VAL A 311 -0.66 22.58 15.78
N ALA A 312 -1.22 22.63 16.99
CA ALA A 312 -2.08 21.57 17.51
C ALA A 312 -3.38 21.41 16.69
N GLN A 313 -4.01 22.53 16.28
CA GLN A 313 -5.20 22.47 15.43
C GLN A 313 -4.87 21.92 14.04
N ALA A 314 -3.74 22.36 13.44
CA ALA A 314 -3.28 21.85 12.15
C ALA A 314 -3.02 20.33 12.21
N MET A 315 -2.38 19.85 13.27
CA MET A 315 -2.19 18.41 13.52
C MET A 315 -3.52 17.66 13.66
N MET A 316 -4.51 18.21 14.37
CA MET A 316 -5.86 17.62 14.49
C MET A 316 -6.63 17.58 13.15
N MET A 317 -6.33 18.49 12.22
CA MET A 317 -6.91 18.50 10.88
C MET A 317 -6.26 17.47 9.95
N MET A 318 -4.93 17.33 10.02
CA MET A 318 -4.19 16.41 9.16
C MET A 318 -4.27 14.95 9.66
N ILE A 319 -4.24 14.73 10.98
CA ILE A 319 -4.35 13.42 11.64
C ILE A 319 -5.58 13.45 12.59
N PRO A 320 -6.81 13.40 12.04
CA PRO A 320 -8.02 13.44 12.85
C PRO A 320 -8.29 12.12 13.58
N GLU A 321 -8.94 12.20 14.75
CA GLU A 321 -9.51 11.03 15.43
C GLU A 321 -10.50 10.27 14.52
N ALA A 322 -10.68 8.97 14.76
CA ALA A 322 -11.83 8.26 14.22
C ALA A 322 -13.13 8.81 14.83
N TRP A 323 -13.91 9.55 14.04
CA TRP A 323 -15.09 10.31 14.52
C TRP A 323 -16.40 9.83 13.91
N GLU A 324 -16.36 9.23 12.72
CA GLU A 324 -17.53 8.90 11.90
C GLU A 324 -18.43 7.88 12.60
N ASN A 325 -17.83 6.81 13.14
CA ASN A 325 -18.53 5.72 13.81
C ASN A 325 -18.37 5.75 15.35
N HIS A 326 -17.76 6.81 15.91
CA HIS A 326 -17.48 6.88 17.35
C HIS A 326 -18.70 7.38 18.12
N THR A 327 -19.53 6.44 18.60
CA THR A 327 -20.83 6.74 19.21
C THR A 327 -20.75 7.52 20.52
N SER A 328 -19.66 7.39 21.28
CA SER A 328 -19.44 8.08 22.57
C SER A 328 -18.67 9.40 22.46
N MET A 329 -18.29 9.85 21.25
CA MET A 329 -17.62 11.15 21.07
C MET A 329 -18.55 12.30 21.43
N ASP A 330 -18.02 13.30 22.14
CA ASP A 330 -18.70 14.59 22.37
C ASP A 330 -19.17 15.22 21.05
N ASP A 331 -20.37 15.79 21.06
CA ASP A 331 -21.04 16.34 19.88
C ASP A 331 -20.27 17.52 19.25
N ASN A 332 -19.70 18.42 20.07
CA ASN A 332 -18.96 19.57 19.56
C ASN A 332 -17.65 19.11 18.93
N ARG A 333 -16.99 18.12 19.55
CA ARG A 333 -15.79 17.48 18.99
C ARG A 333 -16.08 16.76 17.67
N ARG A 334 -17.18 15.99 17.59
CA ARG A 334 -17.60 15.36 16.34
C ARG A 334 -17.88 16.40 15.26
N ALA A 335 -18.59 17.47 15.62
CA ALA A 335 -18.86 18.57 14.70
C ALA A 335 -17.58 19.28 14.24
N PHE A 336 -16.56 19.43 15.08
CA PHE A 336 -15.26 19.95 14.68
C PHE A 336 -14.60 19.10 13.60
N TYR A 337 -14.52 17.78 13.78
CA TYR A 337 -13.90 16.90 12.79
C TYR A 337 -14.72 16.80 11.51
N GLU A 338 -16.05 16.68 11.61
CA GLU A 338 -16.95 16.66 10.45
C GLU A 338 -16.86 17.97 9.64
N TYR A 339 -16.61 19.11 10.30
CA TYR A 339 -16.39 20.38 9.62
C TYR A 339 -15.11 20.37 8.78
N HIS A 340 -13.99 19.94 9.38
CA HIS A 340 -12.68 19.96 8.72
C HIS A 340 -12.48 18.81 7.72
N ALA A 341 -13.21 17.70 7.83
CA ALA A 341 -13.15 16.58 6.89
C ALA A 341 -13.49 16.97 5.44
N ALA A 342 -14.33 17.99 5.25
CA ALA A 342 -14.61 18.55 3.92
C ALA A 342 -13.44 19.38 3.36
N MET A 343 -12.58 19.91 4.24
CA MET A 343 -11.44 20.76 3.90
C MET A 343 -10.16 19.97 3.66
N MET A 344 -9.88 18.95 4.48
CA MET A 344 -8.65 18.17 4.44
C MET A 344 -8.99 16.70 4.62
N GLU A 345 -8.57 15.88 3.67
CA GLU A 345 -8.55 14.43 3.79
C GLU A 345 -7.48 13.97 4.79
N PRO A 346 -7.74 12.91 5.59
CA PRO A 346 -6.75 12.38 6.52
C PRO A 346 -5.42 11.96 5.87
N TRP A 347 -4.32 12.36 6.49
CA TRP A 347 -3.00 11.81 6.20
C TRP A 347 -2.85 10.54 7.04
N ASP A 348 -3.23 9.39 6.45
CA ASP A 348 -3.35 8.10 7.13
C ASP A 348 -2.07 7.26 6.99
N GLY A 349 -1.98 6.21 7.79
CA GLY A 349 -0.83 5.33 7.92
C GLY A 349 -0.24 5.33 9.33
N PRO A 350 0.65 4.39 9.67
CA PRO A 350 1.30 4.36 10.97
C PRO A 350 2.04 5.66 11.22
N ALA A 351 1.79 6.33 12.35
CA ALA A 351 2.52 7.55 12.67
C ALA A 351 2.63 7.75 14.18
N ALA A 352 3.86 7.87 14.67
CA ALA A 352 4.18 8.55 15.91
C ALA A 352 4.85 9.88 15.54
N MET A 353 4.09 10.96 15.70
CA MET A 353 4.50 12.31 15.29
C MET A 353 4.90 13.10 16.52
N ALA A 354 6.17 13.50 16.58
CA ALA A 354 6.62 14.56 17.47
C ALA A 354 6.70 15.87 16.69
N PHE A 355 6.18 16.96 17.23
CA PHE A 355 6.10 18.24 16.54
C PHE A 355 6.41 19.42 17.46
N THR A 356 6.94 20.51 16.89
CA THR A 356 7.23 21.75 17.62
C THR A 356 7.26 22.97 16.70
N ASP A 357 6.76 24.11 17.19
CA ASP A 357 6.94 25.44 16.60
C ASP A 357 8.00 26.28 17.34
N GLY A 358 8.77 25.64 18.25
CA GLY A 358 9.74 26.28 19.13
C GLY A 358 9.15 26.85 20.43
N ARG A 359 7.83 27.01 20.54
CA ARG A 359 7.11 27.43 21.76
C ARG A 359 6.34 26.29 22.39
N HIS A 360 5.73 25.48 21.54
CA HIS A 360 5.03 24.26 21.89
C HIS A 360 5.86 23.06 21.45
N ILE A 361 5.79 21.98 22.21
CA ILE A 361 6.27 20.68 21.77
C ILE A 361 5.25 19.62 22.16
N GLY A 362 4.98 18.71 21.24
CA GLY A 362 3.93 17.72 21.43
C GLY A 362 4.17 16.42 20.69
N GLY A 363 3.33 15.46 21.03
CA GLY A 363 3.26 14.15 20.41
C GLY A 363 1.82 13.77 20.07
N THR A 364 1.61 13.18 18.91
CA THR A 364 0.34 12.54 18.55
C THR A 364 0.58 11.24 17.81
N LEU A 365 -0.41 10.37 17.85
CA LEU A 365 -0.40 9.12 17.10
C LEU A 365 -1.40 9.22 15.94
N ASP A 366 -1.21 8.37 14.94
CA ASP A 366 -2.22 8.09 13.95
C ASP A 366 -3.53 7.60 14.60
N ARG A 367 -4.60 7.58 13.81
CA ARG A 367 -5.96 7.27 14.29
C ARG A 367 -6.10 5.84 14.83
N ASN A 368 -5.23 4.93 14.42
CA ASN A 368 -5.19 3.53 14.84
C ASN A 368 -4.14 3.29 15.96
N GLY A 369 -3.21 4.22 16.14
CA GLY A 369 -2.10 4.15 17.10
C GLY A 369 -1.17 2.98 16.80
N LEU A 370 -0.72 2.89 15.54
CA LEU A 370 0.11 1.79 15.03
C LEU A 370 1.57 1.93 15.42
N ARG A 371 1.98 3.06 16.02
CA ARG A 371 3.36 3.30 16.46
C ARG A 371 3.43 3.58 17.96
N PRO A 372 4.49 3.12 18.65
CA PRO A 372 4.63 3.34 20.08
C PRO A 372 5.11 4.78 20.37
N ALA A 373 4.54 5.39 21.41
CA ALA A 373 5.07 6.60 22.03
C ALA A 373 4.83 6.54 23.54
N ARG A 374 5.93 6.53 24.30
CA ARG A 374 5.94 6.50 25.78
C ARG A 374 6.44 7.82 26.30
N TYR A 375 5.94 8.26 27.45
CA TYR A 375 6.46 9.46 28.10
C TYR A 375 6.61 9.34 29.61
N VAL A 376 7.57 10.10 30.13
CA VAL A 376 7.91 10.21 31.55
C VAL A 376 7.91 11.68 31.94
N ILE A 377 7.36 12.00 33.11
CA ILE A 377 7.38 13.32 33.73
C ILE A 377 8.13 13.21 35.05
N THR A 378 9.10 14.09 35.29
CA THR A 378 9.90 14.12 36.52
C THR A 378 9.46 15.23 37.48
N GLU A 379 9.92 15.16 38.72
CA GLU A 379 9.64 16.17 39.76
C GLU A 379 10.31 17.53 39.49
N ASP A 380 11.38 17.56 38.69
CA ASP A 380 12.08 18.76 38.24
C ASP A 380 11.58 19.28 36.88
N ASP A 381 10.30 19.03 36.57
CA ASP A 381 9.63 19.57 35.39
C ASP A 381 10.22 19.14 34.03
N LEU A 382 10.96 18.03 33.97
CA LEU A 382 11.40 17.44 32.69
C LEU A 382 10.34 16.47 32.16
N VAL A 383 10.11 16.55 30.85
CA VAL A 383 9.33 15.56 30.11
C VAL A 383 10.20 14.92 29.06
N VAL A 384 10.17 13.59 29.05
CA VAL A 384 10.83 12.78 28.03
C VAL A 384 9.77 11.95 27.33
N MET A 385 9.62 12.12 26.01
CA MET A 385 8.79 11.27 25.17
C MET A 385 9.68 10.55 24.15
N ALA A 386 9.50 9.25 23.96
CA ALA A 386 10.22 8.52 22.92
C ALA A 386 9.42 7.31 22.42
N SER A 387 9.87 6.71 21.32
CA SER A 387 9.33 5.45 20.82
C SER A 387 9.38 4.32 21.85
N GLU A 388 10.36 4.34 22.75
CA GLU A 388 10.56 3.33 23.80
C GLU A 388 10.71 3.95 25.19
N SER A 389 10.43 3.15 26.21
CA SER A 389 10.75 3.48 27.60
C SER A 389 12.17 3.03 27.93
N GLY A 390 12.92 3.82 28.70
CA GLY A 390 14.30 3.49 29.10
C GLY A 390 15.38 4.22 28.31
N VAL A 391 15.01 5.20 27.48
CA VAL A 391 15.95 6.00 26.69
C VAL A 391 16.87 6.90 27.52
N LEU A 392 16.56 7.14 28.80
CA LEU A 392 17.41 7.87 29.75
C LEU A 392 17.39 7.20 31.14
N PRO A 393 18.52 7.19 31.87
CA PRO A 393 18.64 6.57 33.19
C PRO A 393 18.07 7.50 34.28
N ILE A 394 16.76 7.70 34.29
CA ILE A 394 16.08 8.53 35.30
C ILE A 394 15.78 7.69 36.55
N PRO A 395 16.22 8.10 37.77
CA PRO A 395 15.87 7.40 39.00
C PRO A 395 14.35 7.33 39.22
N GLU A 396 13.81 6.15 39.56
CA GLU A 396 12.37 5.95 39.80
C GLU A 396 11.79 6.93 40.83
N SER A 397 12.56 7.30 41.85
CA SER A 397 12.13 8.24 42.90
C SER A 397 11.84 9.65 42.37
N ARG A 398 12.41 10.03 41.22
CA ARG A 398 12.21 11.34 40.60
C ARG A 398 11.03 11.36 39.63
N ILE A 399 10.41 10.21 39.36
CA ILE A 399 9.40 10.09 38.31
C ILE A 399 8.00 10.28 38.91
N VAL A 400 7.35 11.37 38.49
CA VAL A 400 5.98 11.72 38.89
C VAL A 400 4.96 10.91 38.09
N LYS A 401 5.22 10.68 36.79
CA LYS A 401 4.30 9.95 35.91
C LYS A 401 5.06 9.19 34.83
N LYS A 402 4.64 7.93 34.59
CA LYS A 402 5.00 7.13 33.42
C LYS A 402 3.74 6.75 32.67
N TRP A 403 3.66 7.03 31.38
CA TRP A 403 2.47 6.72 30.60
C TRP A 403 2.78 6.52 29.10
N ARG A 404 1.73 6.41 28.28
CA ARG A 404 1.83 6.26 26.82
C ARG A 404 0.81 7.15 26.10
N LEU A 405 1.12 7.53 24.87
CA LEU A 405 0.10 8.09 23.98
C LEU A 405 -0.87 6.99 23.55
N GLN A 406 -2.12 7.38 23.33
CA GLN A 406 -3.20 6.49 22.91
C GLN A 406 -3.71 6.96 21.54
N PRO A 407 -4.27 6.06 20.71
CA PRO A 407 -4.86 6.43 19.43
C PRO A 407 -5.81 7.61 19.58
N GLY A 408 -5.67 8.60 18.70
CA GLY A 408 -6.49 9.79 18.70
C GLY A 408 -6.22 10.79 19.83
N LYS A 409 -5.32 10.53 20.78
CA LYS A 409 -4.94 11.48 21.84
C LYS A 409 -3.76 12.34 21.42
N MET A 410 -3.70 13.58 21.92
CA MET A 410 -2.58 14.48 21.75
C MET A 410 -1.98 14.86 23.10
N PHE A 411 -0.65 14.89 23.15
CA PHE A 411 0.11 15.37 24.30
C PHE A 411 0.83 16.65 23.88
N LEU A 412 0.62 17.74 24.62
CA LEU A 412 1.16 19.06 24.27
C LEU A 412 1.74 19.74 25.51
N ILE A 413 2.92 20.32 25.35
CA ILE A 413 3.59 21.16 26.33
C ILE A 413 3.66 22.57 25.75
N ASP A 414 3.19 23.55 26.52
CA ASP A 414 3.36 24.97 26.24
C ASP A 414 4.49 25.49 27.15
N LEU A 415 5.63 25.80 26.53
CA LEU A 415 6.85 26.22 27.24
C LEU A 415 6.76 27.67 27.71
N GLU A 416 5.90 28.49 27.09
CA GLU A 416 5.69 29.89 27.48
C GLU A 416 4.70 29.97 28.65
N ALA A 417 3.61 29.20 28.61
CA ALA A 417 2.68 29.07 29.73
C ALA A 417 3.25 28.22 30.89
N GLY A 418 4.31 27.46 30.63
CA GLY A 418 5.02 26.68 31.64
C GLY A 418 4.23 25.46 32.15
N ARG A 419 3.43 24.81 31.28
CA ARG A 419 2.56 23.69 31.68
C ARG A 419 2.28 22.70 30.55
N ILE A 420 1.86 21.50 30.94
CA ILE A 420 1.30 20.49 30.03
C ILE A 420 -0.19 20.80 29.83
N ILE A 421 -0.63 20.79 28.57
CA ILE A 421 -2.05 20.95 28.20
C ILE A 421 -2.67 19.56 28.09
N ASP A 422 -3.75 19.30 28.83
CA ASP A 422 -4.46 18.01 28.77
C ASP A 422 -5.19 17.84 27.42
N ASP A 423 -5.30 16.60 26.93
CA ASP A 423 -5.98 16.27 25.67
C ASP A 423 -7.42 16.80 25.62
N LYS A 424 -8.15 16.73 26.74
CA LYS A 424 -9.53 17.20 26.81
C LYS A 424 -9.57 18.72 26.73
N GLU A 425 -8.76 19.41 27.52
CA GLU A 425 -8.67 20.88 27.50
C GLU A 425 -8.30 21.38 26.10
N LEU A 426 -7.29 20.77 25.47
CA LEU A 426 -6.81 21.11 24.15
C LEU A 426 -7.92 21.01 23.10
N LYS A 427 -8.59 19.86 23.05
CA LYS A 427 -9.63 19.60 22.06
C LYS A 427 -10.89 20.42 22.30
N ASP A 428 -11.26 20.60 23.57
CA ASP A 428 -12.42 21.41 23.93
C ASP A 428 -12.17 22.89 23.60
N THR A 429 -10.92 23.36 23.66
CA THR A 429 -10.54 24.72 23.22
C THR A 429 -10.86 24.91 21.73
N TYR A 430 -10.45 23.97 20.87
CA TYR A 430 -10.66 24.10 19.42
C TYR A 430 -12.07 23.73 18.97
N SER A 431 -12.69 22.71 19.58
CA SER A 431 -14.03 22.24 19.21
C SER A 431 -15.13 23.22 19.65
N ASN A 432 -14.87 24.04 20.67
CA ASN A 432 -15.80 25.09 21.11
C ASN A 432 -15.43 26.50 20.61
N ALA A 433 -14.32 26.66 19.89
CA ALA A 433 -13.87 27.96 19.35
C ALA A 433 -14.89 28.59 18.38
N LYS A 434 -15.68 27.75 17.70
CA LYS A 434 -16.70 28.16 16.73
C LYS A 434 -17.95 27.30 16.89
N PRO A 435 -19.14 27.76 16.49
CA PRO A 435 -20.38 27.02 16.65
C PRO A 435 -20.54 25.92 15.56
N TYR A 436 -19.57 24.99 15.46
CA TYR A 436 -19.51 23.98 14.40
C TYR A 436 -20.80 23.15 14.29
N LYS A 437 -21.43 22.78 15.41
CA LYS A 437 -22.69 22.03 15.42
C LYS A 437 -23.82 22.79 14.71
N ALA A 438 -23.93 24.09 14.95
CA ALA A 438 -24.93 24.94 14.30
C ALA A 438 -24.61 25.11 12.81
N TRP A 439 -23.33 25.34 12.49
CA TRP A 439 -22.87 25.47 11.11
C TRP A 439 -23.17 24.23 10.29
N ILE A 440 -22.78 23.05 10.77
CA ILE A 440 -23.03 21.77 10.10
C ILE A 440 -24.51 21.56 9.85
N LYS A 441 -25.36 21.81 10.86
CA LYS A 441 -26.81 21.67 10.71
C LYS A 441 -27.38 22.60 9.63
N SER A 442 -26.79 23.78 9.43
CA SER A 442 -27.24 24.76 8.43
C SER A 442 -26.69 24.51 7.01
N VAL A 443 -25.50 23.93 6.87
CA VAL A 443 -24.81 23.82 5.57
C VAL A 443 -24.73 22.41 5.01
N ARG A 444 -24.93 21.38 5.84
CA ARG A 444 -24.90 19.98 5.41
C ARG A 444 -26.21 19.61 4.74
N ILE A 445 -26.10 19.09 3.53
CA ILE A 445 -27.18 18.46 2.79
C ILE A 445 -26.79 17.00 2.62
N LYS A 446 -27.54 16.08 3.26
CA LYS A 446 -27.37 14.66 3.00
C LYS A 446 -28.22 14.26 1.82
N LEU A 447 -27.63 13.61 0.83
CA LEU A 447 -28.33 13.28 -0.41
C LEU A 447 -29.61 12.48 -0.14
N ASN A 448 -29.53 11.46 0.72
CA ASN A 448 -30.67 10.60 1.05
C ASN A 448 -31.81 11.29 1.82
N GLU A 449 -31.57 12.45 2.43
CA GLU A 449 -32.59 13.24 3.14
C GLU A 449 -33.37 14.17 2.19
N ILE A 450 -32.92 14.34 0.95
CA ILE A 450 -33.63 15.13 -0.07
C ILE A 450 -34.89 14.36 -0.50
N LYS A 451 -36.06 14.97 -0.26
CA LYS A 451 -37.36 14.42 -0.66
C LYS A 451 -37.55 14.53 -2.17
N LEU A 452 -37.83 13.40 -2.81
CA LEU A 452 -38.28 13.37 -4.21
C LEU A 452 -39.77 13.71 -4.27
N SER A 453 -40.23 14.41 -5.32
CA SER A 453 -41.65 14.62 -5.56
C SER A 453 -42.37 13.32 -5.91
N GLU A 454 -43.69 13.25 -5.73
CA GLU A 454 -44.47 12.07 -6.15
C GLU A 454 -44.34 11.77 -7.64
N SER A 455 -44.17 12.78 -8.50
CA SER A 455 -43.89 12.61 -9.92
C SER A 455 -42.51 12.02 -10.20
N GLN A 456 -41.47 12.41 -9.45
CA GLN A 456 -40.12 11.85 -9.55
C GLN A 456 -40.06 10.41 -9.01
N LEU A 457 -40.76 10.15 -7.89
CA LEU A 457 -40.92 8.81 -7.34
C LEU A 457 -41.72 7.92 -8.28
N ALA A 458 -42.78 8.42 -8.92
CA ALA A 458 -43.57 7.67 -9.90
C ALA A 458 -42.77 7.38 -11.18
N GLN A 459 -41.95 8.32 -11.67
CA GLN A 459 -41.02 8.08 -12.79
C GLN A 459 -39.93 7.05 -12.45
N ASN A 460 -39.50 6.98 -11.19
CA ASN A 460 -38.53 5.98 -10.73
C ASN A 460 -39.17 4.60 -10.45
N ARG A 461 -40.37 4.56 -9.85
CA ARG A 461 -41.12 3.32 -9.52
C ARG A 461 -41.82 2.69 -10.73
N SER A 462 -42.16 3.48 -11.75
CA SER A 462 -42.66 2.96 -13.03
C SER A 462 -41.56 2.33 -13.89
N LYS A 463 -40.41 1.97 -13.32
CA LYS A 463 -39.37 1.16 -13.99
C LYS A 463 -39.48 -0.34 -13.73
N ASP A 464 -40.41 -0.80 -12.89
CA ASP A 464 -40.77 -2.23 -12.79
C ASP A 464 -41.64 -2.70 -13.97
N THR A 465 -41.95 -1.81 -14.92
CA THR A 465 -42.56 -2.14 -16.23
C THR A 465 -42.22 -0.99 -17.19
N PRO A 466 -41.74 -1.21 -18.43
CA PRO A 466 -41.36 -0.09 -19.30
C PRO A 466 -42.53 0.88 -19.42
N ALA A 467 -42.31 2.16 -19.11
CA ALA A 467 -43.30 3.20 -19.33
C ALA A 467 -43.82 3.08 -20.77
N GLN A 468 -45.14 3.02 -20.95
CA GLN A 468 -45.78 3.15 -22.25
C GLN A 468 -45.39 4.52 -22.83
N GLY A 469 -44.28 4.56 -23.57
CA GLY A 469 -43.74 5.78 -24.17
C GLY A 469 -42.22 5.79 -24.38
N GLU A 470 -41.43 5.19 -23.47
CA GLU A 470 -39.96 5.13 -23.59
C GLU A 470 -39.46 3.74 -23.12
N LYS A 471 -39.51 2.76 -24.02
CA LYS A 471 -38.60 1.61 -23.91
C LYS A 471 -37.18 2.18 -23.89
N ALA A 472 -36.28 1.68 -23.02
CA ALA A 472 -34.85 1.87 -23.28
C ALA A 472 -34.62 1.48 -24.74
N ALA A 473 -34.05 2.39 -25.54
CA ALA A 473 -33.94 2.19 -26.98
C ALA A 473 -33.17 0.89 -27.33
N VAL A 474 -32.37 0.40 -26.38
CA VAL A 474 -31.59 -0.83 -26.44
C VAL A 474 -32.05 -1.85 -25.37
N PRO A 475 -32.29 -3.13 -25.73
CA PRO A 475 -32.55 -4.23 -24.79
C PRO A 475 -31.51 -4.38 -23.67
N LEU A 476 -31.90 -4.96 -22.53
CA LEU A 476 -30.99 -5.19 -21.39
C LEU A 476 -29.82 -6.12 -21.77
N LEU A 477 -30.09 -7.21 -22.49
CA LEU A 477 -29.07 -8.16 -22.95
C LEU A 477 -28.00 -7.48 -23.81
N ASP A 478 -28.41 -6.69 -24.80
CA ASP A 478 -27.48 -5.98 -25.69
C ASP A 478 -26.61 -4.98 -24.91
N ARG A 479 -27.19 -4.29 -23.91
CA ARG A 479 -26.41 -3.41 -23.01
C ARG A 479 -25.40 -4.20 -22.18
N GLN A 480 -25.82 -5.32 -21.59
CA GLN A 480 -24.93 -6.21 -20.84
C GLN A 480 -23.77 -6.70 -21.72
N GLN A 481 -24.05 -7.10 -22.97
CA GLN A 481 -23.04 -7.53 -23.93
C GLN A 481 -22.09 -6.40 -24.33
N ALA A 482 -22.61 -5.20 -24.59
CA ALA A 482 -21.80 -4.03 -24.98
C ALA A 482 -20.81 -3.63 -23.88
N PHE A 483 -21.16 -3.87 -22.61
CA PHE A 483 -20.27 -3.66 -21.45
C PHE A 483 -19.55 -4.94 -20.97
N GLY A 484 -19.65 -6.04 -21.73
CA GLY A 484 -18.88 -7.26 -21.55
C GLY A 484 -19.25 -8.08 -20.31
N TYR A 485 -20.53 -8.07 -19.93
CA TYR A 485 -21.04 -8.95 -18.89
C TYR A 485 -21.03 -10.40 -19.39
N THR A 486 -20.66 -11.32 -18.50
CA THR A 486 -20.67 -12.75 -18.78
C THR A 486 -21.62 -13.50 -17.86
N GLN A 487 -21.94 -14.76 -18.21
CA GLN A 487 -22.67 -15.66 -17.31
C GLN A 487 -21.90 -15.92 -16.01
N GLU A 488 -20.57 -15.86 -16.03
CA GLU A 488 -19.75 -15.99 -14.82
C GLU A 488 -19.85 -14.78 -13.92
N ASP A 489 -19.93 -13.57 -14.46
CA ASP A 489 -20.13 -12.36 -13.67
C ASP A 489 -21.44 -12.46 -12.88
N LEU A 490 -22.52 -12.88 -13.54
CA LEU A 490 -23.81 -13.06 -12.88
C LEU A 490 -23.76 -14.17 -11.82
N LYS A 491 -23.20 -15.33 -12.17
CA LYS A 491 -23.24 -16.52 -11.31
C LYS A 491 -22.26 -16.47 -10.14
N PHE A 492 -21.02 -16.06 -10.38
CA PHE A 492 -19.94 -16.12 -9.39
C PHE A 492 -19.72 -14.82 -8.65
N LEU A 493 -20.19 -13.67 -9.17
CA LEU A 493 -19.99 -12.38 -8.51
C LEU A 493 -21.32 -11.79 -8.04
N MET A 494 -22.24 -11.48 -8.96
CA MET A 494 -23.44 -10.71 -8.65
C MET A 494 -24.45 -11.52 -7.81
N ALA A 495 -24.70 -12.79 -8.14
CA ALA A 495 -25.63 -13.63 -7.37
C ALA A 495 -25.20 -13.81 -5.90
N PRO A 496 -23.93 -14.14 -5.58
CA PRO A 496 -23.46 -14.18 -4.19
C PRO A 496 -23.60 -12.83 -3.47
N MET A 497 -23.25 -11.72 -4.13
CA MET A 497 -23.40 -10.38 -3.55
C MET A 497 -24.87 -10.03 -3.26
N ALA A 498 -25.79 -10.42 -4.15
CA ALA A 498 -27.22 -10.22 -3.97
C ALA A 498 -27.79 -11.07 -2.81
N VAL A 499 -27.38 -12.34 -2.69
CA VAL A 499 -27.93 -13.27 -1.69
C VAL A 499 -27.30 -13.05 -0.31
N LEU A 500 -25.98 -12.97 -0.23
CA LEU A 500 -25.24 -12.95 1.04
C LEU A 500 -24.94 -11.53 1.54
N GLY A 501 -24.99 -10.53 0.65
CA GLY A 501 -24.53 -9.17 0.98
C GLY A 501 -23.01 -9.09 1.20
N GLU A 502 -22.26 -10.04 0.64
CA GLU A 502 -20.81 -10.18 0.69
C GLU A 502 -20.29 -10.70 -0.64
N GLU A 503 -19.03 -10.40 -0.96
CA GLU A 503 -18.40 -10.89 -2.18
C GLU A 503 -18.18 -12.42 -2.14
N ALA A 504 -18.05 -13.02 -3.33
CA ALA A 504 -17.84 -14.45 -3.42
C ALA A 504 -16.43 -14.87 -2.97
N THR A 505 -16.39 -15.95 -2.17
CA THR A 505 -15.16 -16.66 -1.84
C THR A 505 -14.93 -17.78 -2.86
N GLY A 506 -13.70 -17.89 -3.35
CA GLY A 506 -13.24 -18.98 -4.19
C GLY A 506 -12.00 -19.66 -3.64
N SER A 507 -11.34 -20.44 -4.49
CA SER A 507 -10.09 -21.12 -4.16
C SER A 507 -9.22 -21.30 -5.40
N MET A 508 -7.96 -21.68 -5.17
CA MET A 508 -6.88 -21.78 -6.15
C MET A 508 -6.39 -20.44 -6.67
N GLY A 509 -5.29 -20.49 -7.42
CA GLY A 509 -4.66 -19.31 -7.98
C GLY A 509 -5.29 -18.89 -9.31
N ASN A 510 -4.89 -17.71 -9.77
CA ASN A 510 -5.23 -17.24 -11.10
C ASN A 510 -4.27 -17.83 -12.13
N ASP A 511 -4.75 -18.73 -12.95
CA ASP A 511 -3.98 -19.39 -14.02
C ASP A 511 -4.52 -19.06 -15.41
N SER A 512 -5.37 -18.04 -15.52
CA SER A 512 -5.77 -17.43 -16.79
C SER A 512 -4.72 -16.39 -17.24
N PRO A 513 -4.66 -16.05 -18.54
CA PRO A 513 -3.73 -15.06 -19.05
C PRO A 513 -3.87 -13.68 -18.39
N LEU A 514 -2.78 -12.90 -18.42
CA LEU A 514 -2.83 -11.46 -18.18
C LEU A 514 -3.74 -10.79 -19.21
N ALA A 515 -4.37 -9.67 -18.85
CA ALA A 515 -5.34 -8.99 -19.71
C ALA A 515 -4.77 -8.71 -21.12
N VAL A 516 -3.57 -8.12 -21.17
CA VAL A 516 -2.85 -7.81 -22.41
C VAL A 516 -2.46 -9.02 -23.27
N MET A 517 -2.46 -10.22 -22.68
CA MET A 517 -2.10 -11.47 -23.38
C MET A 517 -3.32 -12.35 -23.69
N SER A 518 -4.51 -11.92 -23.29
CA SER A 518 -5.74 -12.68 -23.50
C SER A 518 -6.20 -12.62 -24.95
N ASN A 519 -6.76 -13.74 -25.44
CA ASN A 519 -7.48 -13.78 -26.71
C ASN A 519 -8.95 -13.34 -26.58
N LYS A 520 -9.42 -13.09 -25.36
CA LYS A 520 -10.76 -12.58 -25.06
C LYS A 520 -10.68 -11.06 -24.83
N LEU A 521 -11.73 -10.34 -25.22
CA LEU A 521 -11.81 -8.90 -25.00
C LEU A 521 -11.93 -8.61 -23.50
N LYS A 522 -11.07 -7.73 -22.97
CA LYS A 522 -11.04 -7.39 -21.54
C LYS A 522 -11.49 -5.95 -21.32
N PRO A 523 -12.37 -5.70 -20.34
CA PRO A 523 -12.60 -4.35 -19.86
C PRO A 523 -11.29 -3.72 -19.36
N LEU A 524 -11.16 -2.39 -19.51
CA LEU A 524 -9.97 -1.66 -19.10
C LEU A 524 -9.60 -1.86 -17.61
N TYR A 525 -10.58 -2.17 -16.76
CA TYR A 525 -10.37 -2.47 -15.35
C TYR A 525 -9.36 -3.60 -15.12
N ASN A 526 -9.33 -4.62 -15.99
CA ASN A 526 -8.51 -5.83 -15.81
C ASN A 526 -7.00 -5.58 -15.96
N TYR A 527 -6.61 -4.46 -16.58
CA TYR A 527 -5.22 -4.05 -16.76
C TYR A 527 -4.60 -3.42 -15.51
N PHE A 528 -5.40 -3.13 -14.49
CA PHE A 528 -4.91 -2.57 -13.23
C PHE A 528 -4.91 -3.63 -12.12
N LYS A 529 -3.88 -3.58 -11.27
CA LYS A 529 -3.75 -4.42 -10.08
C LYS A 529 -3.73 -3.55 -8.83
N GLN A 530 -4.45 -3.99 -7.80
CA GLN A 530 -4.50 -3.37 -6.49
C GLN A 530 -3.13 -3.52 -5.82
N LEU A 531 -2.57 -2.40 -5.37
CA LEU A 531 -1.41 -2.39 -4.48
C LEU A 531 -1.82 -2.73 -3.05
N PHE A 532 -0.88 -3.17 -2.24
CA PHE A 532 -1.12 -3.55 -0.85
C PHE A 532 0.10 -3.24 0.00
N ALA A 533 -0.10 -3.16 1.32
CA ALA A 533 0.98 -2.92 2.26
C ALA A 533 1.72 -4.23 2.56
N GLN A 534 3.04 -4.18 2.58
CA GLN A 534 3.89 -5.25 3.06
C GLN A 534 5.15 -4.70 3.75
N VAL A 535 5.31 -5.05 5.02
CA VAL A 535 6.45 -4.69 5.89
C VAL A 535 6.51 -3.21 6.29
N THR A 536 6.56 -2.29 5.32
CA THR A 536 6.80 -0.85 5.56
C THR A 536 5.69 -0.22 6.39
N ASN A 537 4.44 -0.61 6.09
CA ASN A 537 3.25 -0.35 6.90
C ASN A 537 2.35 -1.61 6.96
N PRO A 538 1.39 -1.67 7.91
CA PRO A 538 0.46 -2.78 8.02
C PRO A 538 -0.87 -2.51 7.30
N PRO A 539 -1.55 -3.56 6.80
CA PRO A 539 -2.97 -3.48 6.48
C PRO A 539 -3.84 -3.34 7.75
N ILE A 540 -5.11 -2.95 7.59
CA ILE A 540 -6.12 -2.84 8.66
C ILE A 540 -7.08 -4.03 8.59
N ASP A 541 -7.67 -4.44 9.72
CA ASP A 541 -8.76 -5.42 9.73
C ASP A 541 -10.12 -4.75 9.45
N PRO A 542 -10.71 -4.88 8.24
CA PRO A 542 -11.92 -4.16 7.87
C PRO A 542 -13.18 -4.71 8.55
N ILE A 543 -13.07 -5.81 9.31
CA ILE A 543 -14.17 -6.45 10.02
C ILE A 543 -14.10 -6.10 11.51
N ARG A 544 -12.95 -6.32 12.14
CA ARG A 544 -12.76 -6.16 13.58
C ARG A 544 -12.47 -4.71 13.98
N GLU A 545 -11.81 -3.97 13.09
CA GLU A 545 -11.42 -2.57 13.29
C GLU A 545 -12.29 -1.63 12.44
N SER A 546 -13.47 -2.09 11.97
CA SER A 546 -14.36 -1.31 11.09
C SER A 546 -14.77 0.04 11.67
N MET A 547 -14.67 0.21 13.00
CA MET A 547 -14.97 1.48 13.68
C MET A 547 -14.07 2.65 13.26
N VAL A 548 -12.84 2.37 12.82
CA VAL A 548 -11.92 3.40 12.31
C VAL A 548 -12.12 3.69 10.83
N MET A 549 -12.85 2.82 10.12
CA MET A 549 -13.04 2.94 8.67
C MET A 549 -14.28 3.75 8.30
N SER A 550 -14.26 4.42 7.15
CA SER A 550 -15.39 5.21 6.67
C SER A 550 -15.50 5.23 5.14
N LEU A 551 -16.74 5.07 4.65
CA LEU A 551 -17.12 5.24 3.25
C LEU A 551 -17.82 6.58 2.97
N VAL A 552 -17.91 7.47 3.97
CA VAL A 552 -18.49 8.79 3.78
C VAL A 552 -17.69 9.55 2.73
N SER A 553 -18.41 10.22 1.84
CA SER A 553 -17.84 11.04 0.76
C SER A 553 -18.61 12.36 0.65
N PHE A 554 -17.92 13.39 0.17
CA PHE A 554 -18.49 14.70 -0.10
C PHE A 554 -18.44 14.97 -1.60
N ILE A 555 -19.60 15.27 -2.18
CA ILE A 555 -19.73 15.57 -3.61
C ILE A 555 -19.77 17.09 -3.77
N GLY A 556 -18.86 17.65 -4.56
CA GLY A 556 -18.91 19.06 -4.94
C GLY A 556 -17.68 19.88 -4.55
N PRO A 557 -17.83 21.21 -4.43
CA PRO A 557 -16.70 22.10 -4.20
C PRO A 557 -16.14 21.92 -2.80
N LYS A 558 -14.81 21.84 -2.71
CA LYS A 558 -14.07 21.80 -1.45
C LYS A 558 -13.89 23.23 -0.91
N PRO A 559 -14.11 23.47 0.40
CA PRO A 559 -13.90 24.79 0.98
C PRO A 559 -12.44 25.24 0.93
N ASN A 560 -12.19 26.55 1.01
CA ASN A 560 -10.84 27.10 1.09
C ASN A 560 -10.16 26.66 2.41
N LEU A 561 -9.03 25.97 2.28
CA LEU A 561 -8.28 25.40 3.39
C LEU A 561 -7.60 26.46 4.27
N LEU A 562 -7.24 27.63 3.72
CA LEU A 562 -6.44 28.64 4.44
C LEU A 562 -7.27 29.83 4.97
N ASP A 563 -8.61 29.73 4.92
CA ASP A 563 -9.51 30.76 5.42
C ASP A 563 -9.90 30.49 6.88
N THR A 564 -8.97 30.80 7.79
CA THR A 564 -9.15 30.62 9.24
C THR A 564 -10.24 31.50 9.83
N ASN A 565 -10.55 32.63 9.18
CA ASN A 565 -11.49 33.64 9.68
C ASN A 565 -12.91 33.48 9.13
N ASN A 566 -13.16 32.50 8.26
CA ASN A 566 -14.48 32.32 7.69
C ASN A 566 -15.53 32.05 8.77
N VAL A 567 -16.62 32.82 8.72
CA VAL A 567 -17.79 32.69 9.60
C VAL A 567 -19.02 32.12 8.87
N ASN A 568 -18.97 32.01 7.54
CA ASN A 568 -20.04 31.51 6.68
C ASN A 568 -19.56 30.31 5.86
N PRO A 569 -19.65 29.09 6.41
CA PRO A 569 -19.21 27.91 5.68
C PRO A 569 -20.03 27.67 4.41
N PRO A 570 -19.40 27.18 3.32
CA PRO A 570 -20.13 26.81 2.11
C PRO A 570 -21.03 25.59 2.36
N MET A 571 -22.12 25.48 1.60
CA MET A 571 -22.95 24.27 1.60
C MET A 571 -22.14 23.07 1.12
N ARG A 572 -22.44 21.90 1.69
CA ARG A 572 -21.79 20.63 1.35
C ARG A 572 -22.83 19.54 1.09
N LEU A 573 -22.59 18.73 0.08
CA LEU A 573 -23.39 17.56 -0.23
C LEU A 573 -22.66 16.31 0.26
N GLU A 574 -23.28 15.62 1.21
CA GLU A 574 -22.74 14.40 1.82
C GLU A 574 -23.48 13.18 1.30
N VAL A 575 -22.72 12.12 1.03
CA VAL A 575 -23.24 10.77 0.80
C VAL A 575 -22.67 9.83 1.86
N SER A 576 -23.52 8.94 2.39
CA SER A 576 -23.10 7.99 3.43
C SER A 576 -22.21 6.86 2.91
N GLN A 577 -22.22 6.65 1.59
CA GLN A 577 -21.41 5.69 0.87
C GLN A 577 -21.26 6.14 -0.60
N PRO A 578 -20.22 5.69 -1.32
CA PRO A 578 -19.98 6.13 -2.69
C PRO A 578 -20.86 5.43 -3.74
N VAL A 579 -21.61 4.38 -3.38
CA VAL A 579 -22.48 3.65 -4.33
C VAL A 579 -23.89 4.24 -4.28
N LEU A 580 -24.35 4.78 -5.41
CA LEU A 580 -25.63 5.48 -5.54
C LEU A 580 -26.72 4.59 -6.14
N GLY A 581 -27.93 4.69 -5.61
CA GLY A 581 -29.13 4.07 -6.20
C GLY A 581 -29.81 4.95 -7.26
N PHE A 582 -30.91 4.47 -7.84
CA PHE A 582 -31.70 5.23 -8.82
C PHE A 582 -32.27 6.54 -8.24
N ASP A 583 -32.78 6.48 -7.01
CA ASP A 583 -33.32 7.65 -6.31
C ASP A 583 -32.25 8.71 -6.02
N ASP A 584 -31.03 8.28 -5.70
CA ASP A 584 -29.91 9.18 -5.47
C ASP A 584 -29.54 9.96 -6.73
N MET A 585 -29.55 9.30 -7.88
CA MET A 585 -29.32 9.99 -9.16
C MET A 585 -30.44 10.96 -9.52
N ALA A 586 -31.70 10.61 -9.25
CA ALA A 586 -32.82 11.51 -9.45
C ALA A 586 -32.68 12.77 -8.57
N ARG A 587 -32.26 12.60 -7.30
CA ARG A 587 -31.96 13.71 -6.39
C ARG A 587 -30.81 14.58 -6.91
N LEU A 588 -29.73 13.99 -7.42
CA LEU A 588 -28.59 14.72 -8.00
C LEU A 588 -28.97 15.54 -9.23
N ARG A 589 -29.75 14.98 -10.17
CA ARG A 589 -30.23 15.71 -11.35
C ARG A 589 -31.16 16.87 -10.96
N GLY A 590 -31.98 16.67 -9.93
CA GLY A 590 -32.88 17.68 -9.38
C GLY A 590 -32.27 18.62 -8.33
N ILE A 591 -30.97 18.56 -8.05
CA ILE A 591 -30.41 19.19 -6.84
C ILE A 591 -30.48 20.73 -6.84
N SER A 592 -30.49 21.36 -8.02
CA SER A 592 -30.54 22.82 -8.13
C SER A 592 -31.82 23.41 -7.53
N SER A 593 -32.96 22.74 -7.70
CA SER A 593 -34.23 23.22 -7.13
C SER A 593 -34.26 23.13 -5.61
N HIS A 594 -33.64 22.09 -5.04
CA HIS A 594 -33.58 21.84 -3.60
C HIS A 594 -32.60 22.75 -2.86
N THR A 595 -31.61 23.30 -3.57
CA THR A 595 -30.49 24.05 -2.98
C THR A 595 -30.50 25.53 -3.35
N GLY A 596 -31.56 26.02 -3.99
CA GLY A 596 -31.63 27.40 -4.46
C GLY A 596 -30.54 27.75 -5.48
N GLY A 597 -30.13 26.78 -6.31
CA GLY A 597 -29.08 26.93 -7.31
C GLY A 597 -27.64 26.91 -6.77
N LYS A 598 -27.43 26.53 -5.49
CA LYS A 598 -26.09 26.40 -4.90
C LYS A 598 -25.35 25.16 -5.39
N PHE A 599 -26.05 24.06 -5.62
CA PHE A 599 -25.53 22.89 -6.33
C PHE A 599 -26.17 22.78 -7.70
N LYS A 600 -25.36 22.53 -8.72
CA LYS A 600 -25.81 22.39 -10.10
C LYS A 600 -25.06 21.23 -10.76
N SER A 601 -25.83 20.28 -11.24
CA SER A 601 -25.33 19.11 -11.94
C SER A 601 -25.24 19.37 -13.43
N TYR A 602 -24.19 18.89 -14.07
CA TYR A 602 -24.00 18.88 -15.52
C TYR A 602 -23.67 17.47 -15.98
N GLU A 603 -24.31 16.98 -17.04
CA GLU A 603 -24.11 15.62 -17.54
C GLU A 603 -23.15 15.64 -18.74
N LEU A 604 -22.02 14.95 -18.58
CA LEU A 604 -21.01 14.74 -19.62
C LEU A 604 -21.27 13.38 -20.26
N ASN A 605 -21.69 13.39 -21.53
CA ASN A 605 -21.94 12.17 -22.30
C ASN A 605 -20.62 11.57 -22.80
N ILE A 606 -20.23 10.41 -22.29
CA ILE A 606 -18.98 9.75 -22.67
C ILE A 606 -19.13 8.75 -23.82
N CYS A 607 -20.21 8.86 -24.60
CA CYS A 607 -20.40 8.08 -25.83
C CYS A 607 -20.01 8.89 -27.07
N TYR A 608 -19.49 8.21 -28.10
CA TYR A 608 -19.19 8.83 -29.40
C TYR A 608 -19.64 7.92 -30.57
N PRO A 609 -19.81 8.48 -31.79
CA PRO A 609 -20.31 7.71 -32.92
C PRO A 609 -19.37 6.55 -33.30
N VAL A 610 -19.92 5.34 -33.44
CA VAL A 610 -19.18 4.14 -33.88
C VAL A 610 -18.47 4.38 -35.24
N ALA A 611 -19.10 5.18 -36.11
CA ALA A 611 -18.56 5.54 -37.43
C ALA A 611 -17.22 6.30 -37.37
N TRP A 612 -16.86 6.89 -36.23
CA TRP A 612 -15.58 7.58 -36.05
C TRP A 612 -14.40 6.60 -35.83
N GLY A 613 -14.68 5.32 -35.60
CA GLY A 613 -13.66 4.31 -35.36
C GLY A 613 -12.85 4.56 -34.09
N LYS A 614 -11.75 3.83 -33.94
CA LYS A 614 -10.93 3.87 -32.72
C LYS A 614 -10.20 5.21 -32.56
N GLU A 615 -9.88 5.88 -33.65
CA GLU A 615 -9.19 7.17 -33.68
C GLU A 615 -10.04 8.31 -33.10
N GLY A 616 -11.37 8.16 -33.14
CA GLY A 616 -12.32 9.13 -32.59
C GLY A 616 -12.18 9.35 -31.07
N ILE A 617 -11.65 8.37 -30.33
CA ILE A 617 -11.58 8.42 -28.86
C ILE A 617 -10.77 9.61 -28.36
N GLU A 618 -9.66 9.97 -29.02
CA GLU A 618 -8.78 11.04 -28.56
C GLU A 618 -9.46 12.41 -28.69
N ALA A 619 -10.14 12.65 -29.81
CA ALA A 619 -10.91 13.86 -30.05
C ALA A 619 -12.09 13.97 -29.07
N SER A 620 -12.80 12.86 -28.82
CA SER A 620 -13.90 12.81 -27.85
C SER A 620 -13.43 13.12 -26.43
N LEU A 621 -12.31 12.55 -25.98
CA LEU A 621 -11.71 12.84 -24.67
C LEU A 621 -11.28 14.31 -24.54
N ALA A 622 -10.68 14.88 -25.60
CA ALA A 622 -10.30 16.30 -25.61
C ALA A 622 -11.53 17.21 -25.54
N SER A 623 -12.60 16.88 -26.27
CA SER A 623 -13.88 17.61 -26.22
C SER A 623 -14.51 17.55 -24.83
N LEU A 624 -14.56 16.35 -24.22
CA LEU A 624 -15.07 16.17 -22.85
C LEU A 624 -14.29 16.99 -21.82
N CYS A 625 -12.97 17.11 -21.98
CA CYS A 625 -12.16 17.96 -21.11
C CYS A 625 -12.52 19.44 -21.24
N ALA A 626 -12.72 19.93 -22.47
CA ALA A 626 -13.13 21.31 -22.72
C ALA A 626 -14.53 21.58 -22.16
N GLU A 627 -15.48 20.69 -22.43
CA GLU A 627 -16.85 20.75 -21.92
C GLU A 627 -16.90 20.74 -20.39
N ALA A 628 -16.11 19.89 -19.73
CA ALA A 628 -16.00 19.85 -18.28
C ALA A 628 -15.50 21.20 -17.71
N VAL A 629 -14.50 21.82 -18.36
CA VAL A 629 -14.00 23.14 -17.96
C VAL A 629 -15.07 24.22 -18.12
N ASP A 630 -15.79 24.22 -19.24
CA ASP A 630 -16.84 25.20 -19.53
C ASP A 630 -18.03 25.04 -18.60
N ALA A 631 -18.42 23.80 -18.28
CA ALA A 631 -19.46 23.50 -17.29
C ALA A 631 -19.10 24.05 -15.91
N VAL A 632 -17.85 23.82 -15.44
CA VAL A 632 -17.37 24.33 -14.15
C VAL A 632 -17.33 25.85 -14.12
N LYS A 633 -16.80 26.49 -15.18
CA LYS A 633 -16.77 27.96 -15.30
C LYS A 633 -18.18 28.57 -15.38
N SER A 634 -19.15 27.84 -15.92
CA SER A 634 -20.56 28.24 -15.97
C SER A 634 -21.29 28.05 -14.63
N GLY A 635 -20.59 27.58 -13.59
CA GLY A 635 -21.11 27.44 -12.23
C GLY A 635 -21.72 26.07 -11.92
N HIS A 636 -21.50 25.05 -12.75
CA HIS A 636 -21.80 23.66 -12.40
C HIS A 636 -20.71 23.13 -11.46
N ASN A 637 -21.12 22.51 -10.37
CA ASN A 637 -20.20 22.04 -9.33
C ASN A 637 -20.39 20.57 -9.00
N ILE A 638 -21.20 19.87 -9.80
CA ILE A 638 -21.30 18.41 -9.85
C ILE A 638 -21.27 18.04 -11.34
N LEU A 639 -20.28 17.25 -11.75
CA LEU A 639 -20.22 16.69 -13.10
C LEU A 639 -20.61 15.22 -13.03
N ILE A 640 -21.62 14.84 -13.81
CA ILE A 640 -22.08 13.46 -13.97
C ILE A 640 -21.44 12.93 -15.25
N VAL A 641 -20.47 12.03 -15.13
CA VAL A 641 -19.81 11.36 -16.25
C VAL A 641 -20.65 10.13 -16.60
N SER A 642 -21.37 10.14 -17.74
CA SER A 642 -22.39 9.14 -18.06
C SER A 642 -22.21 8.45 -19.41
N ASP A 643 -22.22 7.11 -19.40
CA ASP A 643 -22.25 6.26 -20.61
C ASP A 643 -23.68 5.79 -20.97
N ARG A 644 -24.70 6.37 -20.34
CA ARG A 644 -26.10 5.93 -20.46
C ARG A 644 -26.69 6.07 -21.87
N ASN A 645 -26.09 6.92 -22.70
CA ASN A 645 -26.49 7.14 -24.09
C ASN A 645 -25.89 6.13 -25.08
N MET A 646 -25.27 5.05 -24.60
CA MET A 646 -24.77 3.97 -25.45
C MET A 646 -25.92 3.32 -26.25
N SER A 647 -25.71 3.20 -27.56
CA SER A 647 -26.67 2.67 -28.53
C SER A 647 -25.95 1.95 -29.67
N ALA A 648 -26.68 1.32 -30.60
CA ALA A 648 -26.07 0.64 -31.74
C ALA A 648 -25.09 1.52 -32.54
N ASP A 649 -25.34 2.83 -32.60
CA ASP A 649 -24.53 3.84 -33.31
C ASP A 649 -23.58 4.65 -32.40
N GLN A 650 -23.68 4.52 -31.07
CA GLN A 650 -22.88 5.25 -30.09
C GLN A 650 -22.12 4.29 -29.17
N VAL A 651 -20.79 4.24 -29.30
CA VAL A 651 -19.93 3.43 -28.41
C VAL A 651 -19.59 4.22 -27.15
N ALA A 652 -19.59 3.56 -26.00
CA ALA A 652 -19.14 4.15 -24.74
C ALA A 652 -17.61 4.18 -24.65
N ILE A 653 -17.03 5.32 -24.30
CA ILE A 653 -15.64 5.38 -23.82
C ILE A 653 -15.58 4.60 -22.50
N PRO A 654 -14.55 3.76 -22.26
CA PRO A 654 -14.39 3.11 -20.97
C PRO A 654 -14.47 4.11 -19.81
N ALA A 655 -15.43 3.92 -18.89
CA ALA A 655 -15.74 4.91 -17.86
C ALA A 655 -14.53 5.28 -16.99
N LEU A 656 -13.64 4.31 -16.73
CA LEU A 656 -12.37 4.53 -16.03
C LEU A 656 -11.47 5.54 -16.75
N LEU A 657 -11.32 5.41 -18.06
CA LEU A 657 -10.51 6.30 -18.89
C LEU A 657 -11.10 7.71 -18.91
N ALA A 658 -12.40 7.83 -19.17
CA ALA A 658 -13.06 9.13 -19.20
C ALA A 658 -12.98 9.85 -17.83
N THR A 659 -13.25 9.13 -16.74
CA THR A 659 -13.19 9.66 -15.37
C THR A 659 -11.79 10.18 -15.04
N SER A 660 -10.75 9.36 -15.28
CA SER A 660 -9.37 9.75 -15.00
C SER A 660 -8.93 10.95 -15.85
N THR A 661 -9.30 10.94 -17.14
CA THR A 661 -8.99 12.03 -18.06
C THR A 661 -9.57 13.37 -17.60
N ILE A 662 -10.86 13.39 -17.26
CA ILE A 662 -11.55 14.58 -16.74
C ILE A 662 -10.94 15.02 -15.41
N HIS A 663 -10.71 14.08 -14.48
CA HIS A 663 -10.11 14.37 -13.19
C HIS A 663 -8.74 15.04 -13.33
N GLN A 664 -7.83 14.44 -14.09
CA GLN A 664 -6.47 14.94 -14.31
C GLN A 664 -6.48 16.29 -15.04
N HIS A 665 -7.35 16.47 -16.03
CA HIS A 665 -7.48 17.73 -16.74
C HIS A 665 -7.92 18.87 -15.81
N LEU A 666 -8.93 18.63 -14.97
CA LEU A 666 -9.40 19.60 -13.99
C LEU A 666 -8.34 19.91 -12.93
N VAL A 667 -7.53 18.93 -12.51
CA VAL A 667 -6.38 19.16 -11.61
C VAL A 667 -5.36 20.06 -12.28
N GLY A 668 -4.96 19.76 -13.52
CA GLY A 668 -4.00 20.55 -14.29
C GLY A 668 -4.46 22.00 -14.56
N ARG A 669 -5.77 22.25 -14.55
CA ARG A 669 -6.36 23.60 -14.69
C ARG A 669 -6.63 24.31 -13.36
N GLY A 670 -6.38 23.66 -12.22
CA GLY A 670 -6.70 24.22 -10.89
C GLY A 670 -8.20 24.31 -10.59
N LEU A 671 -9.03 23.50 -11.27
CA LEU A 671 -10.50 23.51 -11.19
C LEU A 671 -11.07 22.27 -10.48
N ARG A 672 -10.27 21.23 -10.20
CA ARG A 672 -10.81 19.98 -9.60
C ARG A 672 -11.40 20.20 -8.21
N ALA A 673 -10.86 21.14 -7.41
CA ALA A 673 -11.39 21.45 -6.09
C ALA A 673 -12.74 22.19 -6.12
N SER A 674 -13.18 22.73 -7.26
CA SER A 674 -14.45 23.48 -7.36
C SER A 674 -15.64 22.63 -7.83
N THR A 675 -15.44 21.35 -8.12
CA THR A 675 -16.51 20.46 -8.59
C THR A 675 -16.33 19.04 -8.07
N GLY A 676 -17.45 18.34 -7.90
CA GLY A 676 -17.47 16.90 -7.66
C GLY A 676 -17.62 16.09 -8.93
N LEU A 677 -17.20 14.83 -8.89
CA LEU A 677 -17.33 13.88 -10.01
C LEU A 677 -18.18 12.67 -9.58
N VAL A 678 -19.30 12.48 -10.27
CA VAL A 678 -20.18 11.32 -10.11
C VAL A 678 -20.16 10.52 -11.41
N VAL A 679 -19.90 9.21 -11.32
CA VAL A 679 -19.83 8.35 -12.50
C VAL A 679 -21.11 7.53 -12.61
N GLU A 680 -21.89 7.74 -13.67
CA GLU A 680 -23.03 6.89 -14.03
C GLU A 680 -22.58 5.93 -15.14
N THR A 681 -22.45 4.64 -14.82
CA THR A 681 -21.84 3.70 -15.77
C THR A 681 -22.53 2.35 -15.84
N GLY A 682 -22.64 1.81 -17.04
CA GLY A 682 -23.04 0.44 -17.31
C GLY A 682 -21.92 -0.58 -17.08
N SER A 683 -20.66 -0.16 -16.94
CA SER A 683 -19.51 -1.07 -16.88
C SER A 683 -19.12 -1.56 -15.46
N ALA A 684 -19.48 -0.82 -14.41
CA ALA A 684 -19.12 -1.14 -13.03
C ALA A 684 -20.07 -2.17 -12.40
N ARG A 685 -19.55 -3.34 -12.00
CA ARG A 685 -20.34 -4.47 -11.49
C ARG A 685 -19.70 -5.29 -10.37
N GLU A 686 -18.43 -5.06 -10.07
CA GLU A 686 -17.72 -5.72 -8.98
C GLU A 686 -16.84 -4.72 -8.23
N THR A 687 -16.45 -5.07 -7.00
CA THR A 687 -15.71 -4.20 -6.07
C THR A 687 -14.50 -3.51 -6.70
N HIS A 688 -13.73 -4.22 -7.53
CA HIS A 688 -12.53 -3.66 -8.14
C HIS A 688 -12.83 -2.49 -9.08
N HIS A 689 -13.96 -2.52 -9.81
CA HIS A 689 -14.36 -1.44 -10.73
C HIS A 689 -14.63 -0.15 -9.95
N PHE A 690 -15.36 -0.26 -8.82
CA PHE A 690 -15.63 0.89 -7.94
C PHE A 690 -14.34 1.43 -7.31
N ALA A 691 -13.44 0.54 -6.87
CA ALA A 691 -12.16 0.95 -6.30
C ALA A 691 -11.29 1.71 -7.32
N LEU A 692 -11.28 1.30 -8.59
CA LEU A 692 -10.56 2.01 -9.65
C LEU A 692 -11.18 3.38 -9.93
N LEU A 693 -12.51 3.45 -10.13
CA LEU A 693 -13.19 4.72 -10.35
C LEU A 693 -12.93 5.71 -9.21
N ALA A 694 -12.96 5.24 -7.96
CA ALA A 694 -12.59 6.04 -6.79
C ALA A 694 -11.13 6.51 -6.83
N GLY A 695 -10.19 5.57 -7.06
CA GLY A 695 -8.76 5.87 -7.12
C GLY A 695 -8.36 6.89 -8.18
N TYR A 696 -9.18 7.06 -9.23
CA TYR A 696 -8.99 8.06 -10.28
C TYR A 696 -9.98 9.24 -10.24
N GLY A 697 -10.63 9.44 -9.09
CA GLY A 697 -11.26 10.74 -8.74
C GLY A 697 -12.78 10.76 -8.66
N ALA A 698 -13.47 9.62 -8.78
CA ALA A 698 -14.92 9.54 -8.58
C ALA A 698 -15.29 9.66 -7.09
N GLU A 699 -16.09 10.65 -6.74
CA GLU A 699 -16.60 10.82 -5.36
C GLU A 699 -17.80 9.91 -5.08
N ALA A 700 -18.52 9.52 -6.14
CA ALA A 700 -19.60 8.54 -6.11
C ALA A 700 -19.79 7.87 -7.47
N VAL A 701 -20.38 6.67 -7.47
CA VAL A 701 -20.63 5.83 -8.66
C VAL A 701 -22.06 5.30 -8.62
N HIS A 702 -22.81 5.50 -9.71
CA HIS A 702 -24.10 4.89 -9.97
C HIS A 702 -23.96 3.76 -11.01
N PRO A 703 -24.00 2.48 -10.59
CA PRO A 703 -23.82 1.34 -11.49
C PRO A 703 -25.16 0.91 -12.12
N TYR A 704 -25.79 1.78 -12.93
CA TYR A 704 -27.19 1.60 -13.34
C TYR A 704 -27.48 0.22 -13.96
N LEU A 705 -26.59 -0.27 -14.83
CA LEU A 705 -26.79 -1.55 -15.53
C LEU A 705 -26.67 -2.75 -14.58
N ALA A 706 -25.77 -2.68 -13.59
CA ALA A 706 -25.66 -3.71 -12.58
C ALA A 706 -26.93 -3.76 -11.72
N LEU A 707 -27.52 -2.62 -11.36
CA LEU A 707 -28.76 -2.56 -10.60
C LEU A 707 -29.95 -3.11 -11.41
N GLU A 708 -30.09 -2.72 -12.67
CA GLU A 708 -31.13 -3.27 -13.56
C GLU A 708 -30.98 -4.78 -13.77
N THR A 709 -29.74 -5.25 -13.92
CA THR A 709 -29.43 -6.69 -14.02
C THR A 709 -29.81 -7.44 -12.75
N LEU A 710 -29.61 -6.84 -11.57
CA LEU A 710 -30.00 -7.45 -10.30
C LEU A 710 -31.52 -7.54 -10.14
N SER A 711 -32.26 -6.54 -10.60
CA SER A 711 -33.73 -6.60 -10.61
C SER A 711 -34.25 -7.77 -11.43
N GLU A 712 -33.70 -8.00 -12.63
CA GLU A 712 -34.06 -9.18 -13.43
C GLU A 712 -33.58 -10.49 -12.80
N LEU A 713 -32.34 -10.51 -12.27
CA LEU A 713 -31.75 -11.69 -11.66
C LEU A 713 -32.51 -12.13 -10.40
N ALA A 714 -33.08 -11.20 -9.63
CA ALA A 714 -33.76 -11.47 -8.37
C ALA A 714 -34.90 -12.50 -8.50
N HIS A 715 -35.62 -12.48 -9.64
CA HIS A 715 -36.67 -13.45 -9.96
C HIS A 715 -36.13 -14.84 -10.34
N ASN A 716 -34.87 -14.94 -10.74
CA ASN A 716 -34.22 -16.16 -11.23
C ASN A 716 -33.24 -16.77 -10.20
N LEU A 717 -33.14 -16.21 -9.00
CA LEU A 717 -32.30 -16.75 -7.92
C LEU A 717 -32.93 -18.02 -7.30
N PRO A 718 -32.13 -18.93 -6.69
CA PRO A 718 -32.63 -20.18 -6.11
C PRO A 718 -33.70 -20.00 -5.02
N HIS A 719 -33.74 -18.82 -4.41
CA HIS A 719 -34.80 -18.36 -3.53
C HIS A 719 -35.31 -17.04 -4.11
N GLU A 720 -36.60 -16.97 -4.44
CA GLU A 720 -37.21 -15.71 -4.86
C GLU A 720 -36.92 -14.65 -3.80
N MET A 721 -36.33 -13.55 -4.24
CA MET A 721 -35.95 -12.43 -3.40
C MET A 721 -36.49 -11.16 -4.03
N ASP A 722 -36.94 -10.25 -3.18
CA ASP A 722 -37.33 -8.92 -3.58
C ASP A 722 -36.16 -8.14 -4.24
N ALA A 723 -36.43 -7.43 -5.34
CA ALA A 723 -35.42 -6.73 -6.11
C ALA A 723 -34.70 -5.64 -5.30
N ASP A 724 -35.45 -4.89 -4.48
CA ASP A 724 -34.86 -3.87 -3.60
C ASP A 724 -33.93 -4.50 -2.57
N LYS A 725 -34.30 -5.67 -2.05
CA LYS A 725 -33.43 -6.43 -1.14
C LYS A 725 -32.15 -6.92 -1.83
N ALA A 726 -32.25 -7.40 -3.08
CA ALA A 726 -31.11 -7.81 -3.88
C ALA A 726 -30.12 -6.65 -4.11
N ILE A 727 -30.64 -5.48 -4.51
CA ILE A 727 -29.89 -4.24 -4.73
C ILE A 727 -29.24 -3.76 -3.43
N TYR A 728 -29.98 -3.77 -2.31
CA TYR A 728 -29.44 -3.41 -1.00
C TYR A 728 -28.26 -4.30 -0.60
N ASN A 729 -28.43 -5.62 -0.74
CA ASN A 729 -27.38 -6.59 -0.40
C ASN A 729 -26.15 -6.41 -1.31
N TYR A 730 -26.34 -6.25 -2.62
CA TYR A 730 -25.25 -5.96 -3.55
C TYR A 730 -24.48 -4.69 -3.17
N THR A 731 -25.20 -3.61 -2.88
CA THR A 731 -24.61 -2.33 -2.46
C THR A 731 -23.80 -2.48 -1.17
N LYS A 732 -24.34 -3.22 -0.19
CA LYS A 732 -23.63 -3.58 1.05
C LYS A 732 -22.39 -4.41 0.78
N ALA A 733 -22.44 -5.37 -0.15
CA ALA A 733 -21.31 -6.22 -0.53
C ALA A 733 -20.20 -5.39 -1.15
N VAL A 734 -20.54 -4.47 -2.07
CA VAL A 734 -19.57 -3.53 -2.67
C VAL A 734 -18.96 -2.64 -1.60
N GLY A 735 -19.75 -2.10 -0.66
CA GLY A 735 -19.24 -1.28 0.45
C GLY A 735 -18.25 -2.05 1.34
N LYS A 736 -18.58 -3.27 1.75
CA LYS A 736 -17.64 -4.16 2.47
C LYS A 736 -16.38 -4.44 1.66
N GLY A 737 -16.53 -4.70 0.36
CA GLY A 737 -15.42 -4.91 -0.55
C GLY A 737 -14.52 -3.68 -0.68
N LEU A 738 -15.08 -2.46 -0.74
CA LEU A 738 -14.30 -1.22 -0.78
C LEU A 738 -13.48 -1.03 0.51
N MET A 739 -14.09 -1.23 1.68
CA MET A 739 -13.35 -1.21 2.95
C MET A 739 -12.19 -2.20 2.93
N LYS A 740 -12.42 -3.41 2.43
CA LYS A 740 -11.35 -4.41 2.29
C LYS A 740 -10.25 -3.98 1.32
N VAL A 741 -10.57 -3.42 0.15
CA VAL A 741 -9.55 -2.96 -0.80
C VAL A 741 -8.72 -1.80 -0.22
N MET A 742 -9.35 -0.84 0.45
CA MET A 742 -8.63 0.25 1.14
C MET A 742 -7.74 -0.29 2.27
N SER A 743 -8.25 -1.26 3.05
CA SER A 743 -7.54 -1.81 4.20
C SER A 743 -6.30 -2.61 3.80
N LYS A 744 -6.20 -3.12 2.57
CA LYS A 744 -4.99 -3.79 2.06
C LYS A 744 -3.76 -2.91 2.12
N MET A 745 -3.91 -1.60 1.89
CA MET A 745 -2.84 -0.60 2.00
C MET A 745 -2.82 0.06 3.39
N GLY A 746 -3.73 -0.32 4.30
CA GLY A 746 -3.90 0.29 5.61
C GLY A 746 -4.63 1.65 5.56
N ILE A 747 -5.41 1.92 4.52
CA ILE A 747 -6.17 3.16 4.36
C ILE A 747 -7.54 3.01 5.00
N SER A 748 -7.92 3.95 5.84
CA SER A 748 -9.16 3.88 6.63
C SER A 748 -10.35 4.59 5.95
N THR A 749 -10.11 5.61 5.13
CA THR A 749 -11.19 6.50 4.64
C THR A 749 -11.27 6.57 3.13
N TYR A 750 -12.49 6.53 2.59
CA TYR A 750 -12.75 6.73 1.17
C TYR A 750 -12.24 8.09 0.66
N MET A 751 -12.34 9.14 1.48
CA MET A 751 -11.86 10.48 1.12
C MET A 751 -10.36 10.51 0.80
N SER A 752 -9.55 9.77 1.56
CA SER A 752 -8.10 9.71 1.34
C SER A 752 -7.73 8.73 0.22
N TYR A 753 -8.58 7.72 -0.02
CA TYR A 753 -8.42 6.78 -1.12
C TYR A 753 -8.80 7.38 -2.49
N CYS A 754 -9.79 8.27 -2.51
CA CYS A 754 -10.27 8.94 -3.72
C CYS A 754 -9.16 9.80 -4.34
N GLY A 755 -8.78 9.52 -5.58
CA GLY A 755 -7.67 10.20 -6.27
C GLY A 755 -6.25 9.75 -5.86
N ALA A 756 -6.11 8.76 -4.98
CA ALA A 756 -4.82 8.28 -4.51
C ALA A 756 -4.09 7.34 -5.48
N GLN A 757 -4.81 6.74 -6.43
CA GLN A 757 -4.25 5.82 -7.43
C GLN A 757 -3.41 4.67 -6.84
N ILE A 758 -4.00 3.91 -5.91
CA ILE A 758 -3.39 2.75 -5.24
C ILE A 758 -3.44 1.50 -6.15
N PHE A 759 -2.87 1.66 -7.35
CA PHE A 759 -2.89 0.66 -8.40
C PHE A 759 -1.59 0.70 -9.21
N GLU A 760 -1.24 -0.43 -9.79
CA GLU A 760 -0.26 -0.54 -10.88
C GLU A 760 -0.95 -1.01 -12.16
N ALA A 761 -0.45 -0.56 -13.32
CA ALA A 761 -0.91 -0.98 -14.63
C ALA A 761 0.01 -2.06 -15.20
N VAL A 762 -0.57 -3.08 -15.83
CA VAL A 762 0.14 -4.18 -16.49
C VAL A 762 -0.36 -4.32 -17.92
N GLY A 763 0.51 -4.03 -18.89
CA GLY A 763 0.21 -4.13 -20.31
C GLY A 763 -0.38 -2.87 -20.93
N LEU A 764 -0.22 -1.71 -20.29
CA LEU A 764 -0.60 -0.40 -20.85
C LEU A 764 0.67 0.40 -21.16
N ASN A 765 0.77 0.97 -22.35
CA ASN A 765 1.97 1.74 -22.71
C ASN A 765 2.09 3.06 -21.91
N LYS A 766 3.33 3.56 -21.78
CA LYS A 766 3.57 4.78 -20.99
C LYS A 766 2.88 6.01 -21.55
N SER A 767 2.76 6.13 -22.86
CA SER A 767 2.10 7.29 -23.48
C SER A 767 0.63 7.45 -23.04
N LEU A 768 -0.10 6.34 -22.90
CA LEU A 768 -1.46 6.31 -22.37
C LEU A 768 -1.47 6.63 -20.87
N VAL A 769 -0.60 5.98 -20.09
CA VAL A 769 -0.56 6.13 -18.64
C VAL A 769 -0.15 7.55 -18.24
N ASP A 770 0.92 8.10 -18.81
CA ASP A 770 1.43 9.45 -18.49
C ASP A 770 0.41 10.55 -18.81
N LYS A 771 -0.40 10.36 -19.86
CA LYS A 771 -1.40 11.35 -20.30
C LYS A 771 -2.72 11.23 -19.53
N TYR A 772 -3.21 10.02 -19.30
CA TYR A 772 -4.58 9.80 -18.79
C TYR A 772 -4.63 9.23 -17.37
N PHE A 773 -3.56 8.63 -16.88
CA PHE A 773 -3.44 8.01 -15.55
C PHE A 773 -2.15 8.46 -14.83
N ARG A 774 -1.77 9.73 -15.00
CA ARG A 774 -0.49 10.28 -14.55
C ARG A 774 -0.20 9.91 -13.09
N GLY A 775 0.98 9.34 -12.86
CA GLY A 775 1.46 8.89 -11.55
C GLY A 775 1.29 7.39 -11.29
N THR A 776 0.59 6.65 -12.15
CA THR A 776 0.46 5.19 -12.06
C THR A 776 1.67 4.49 -12.70
N SER A 777 2.21 3.48 -12.02
CA SER A 777 3.33 2.69 -12.53
C SER A 777 2.88 1.76 -13.68
N SER A 778 3.69 1.67 -14.74
CA SER A 778 3.54 0.67 -15.80
C SER A 778 4.92 0.14 -16.20
N THR A 779 5.31 -0.98 -15.61
CA THR A 779 6.63 -1.60 -15.82
C THR A 779 6.65 -2.50 -17.05
N VAL A 780 5.51 -3.10 -17.39
CA VAL A 780 5.31 -3.86 -18.63
C VAL A 780 4.31 -3.11 -19.49
N GLU A 781 4.81 -2.56 -20.59
CA GLU A 781 4.00 -1.84 -21.56
C GLU A 781 3.21 -2.79 -22.47
N GLY A 782 2.26 -2.22 -23.23
CA GLY A 782 1.43 -2.99 -24.15
C GLY A 782 0.55 -2.08 -24.98
N ILE A 783 -0.77 -2.21 -24.83
CA ILE A 783 -1.74 -1.49 -25.64
C ILE A 783 -1.76 0.02 -25.33
N GLY A 784 -2.07 0.82 -26.34
CA GLY A 784 -2.25 2.26 -26.24
C GLY A 784 -3.71 2.68 -26.23
N LEU A 785 -3.94 4.00 -26.35
CA LEU A 785 -5.28 4.58 -26.35
C LEU A 785 -6.19 4.01 -27.45
N PHE A 786 -5.66 3.86 -28.66
CA PHE A 786 -6.44 3.42 -29.82
C PHE A 786 -6.78 1.94 -29.75
N GLU A 787 -5.88 1.11 -29.23
CA GLU A 787 -6.15 -0.31 -29.00
C GLU A 787 -7.20 -0.51 -27.90
N VAL A 788 -7.17 0.29 -26.82
CA VAL A 788 -8.25 0.30 -25.80
C VAL A 788 -9.60 0.65 -26.43
N ALA A 789 -9.64 1.63 -27.34
CA ALA A 789 -10.85 1.98 -28.07
C ALA A 789 -11.29 0.86 -29.03
N GLU A 790 -10.34 0.20 -29.68
CA GLU A 790 -10.60 -0.94 -30.56
C GLU A 790 -11.21 -2.12 -29.80
N GLU A 791 -10.72 -2.45 -28.60
CA GLU A 791 -11.33 -3.48 -27.76
C GLU A 791 -12.78 -3.14 -27.41
N ALA A 792 -13.07 -1.89 -27.04
CA ALA A 792 -14.43 -1.42 -26.75
C ALA A 792 -15.35 -1.50 -27.99
N LEU A 793 -14.85 -1.08 -29.17
CA LEU A 793 -15.59 -1.14 -30.44
C LEU A 793 -15.87 -2.57 -30.88
N ARG A 794 -14.92 -3.49 -30.68
CA ARG A 794 -15.11 -4.91 -31.00
C ARG A 794 -16.17 -5.54 -30.10
N LEU A 795 -16.15 -5.22 -28.81
CA LEU A 795 -17.15 -5.68 -27.86
C LEU A 795 -18.55 -5.13 -28.21
N HIS A 796 -18.62 -3.83 -28.53
CA HIS A 796 -19.83 -3.17 -29.01
C HIS A 796 -20.37 -3.84 -30.28
N SER A 797 -19.50 -4.14 -31.25
CA SER A 797 -19.88 -4.79 -32.50
C SER A 797 -20.41 -6.22 -32.29
N LEU A 798 -19.90 -6.95 -31.29
CA LEU A 798 -20.43 -8.27 -30.92
C LEU A 798 -21.83 -8.15 -30.31
N ALA A 799 -22.06 -7.17 -29.46
CA ALA A 799 -23.35 -6.95 -28.79
C ALA A 799 -24.49 -6.59 -29.76
N PHE A 800 -24.19 -5.84 -30.82
CA PHE A 800 -25.15 -5.48 -31.88
C PHE A 800 -24.99 -6.34 -33.14
N GLY A 801 -24.20 -7.41 -33.06
CA GLY A 801 -23.90 -8.31 -34.17
C GLY A 801 -24.97 -9.39 -34.36
N ALA A 802 -24.73 -10.25 -35.35
CA ALA A 802 -25.60 -11.39 -35.67
C ALA A 802 -25.02 -12.74 -35.17
N ASP A 803 -24.17 -12.73 -34.13
CA ASP A 803 -23.60 -13.96 -33.58
C ASP A 803 -24.72 -14.84 -32.99
N PRO A 804 -24.98 -16.05 -33.55
CA PRO A 804 -26.04 -16.92 -33.06
C PRO A 804 -25.87 -17.35 -31.60
N LEU A 805 -24.64 -17.37 -31.07
CA LEU A 805 -24.37 -17.75 -29.69
C LEU A 805 -24.75 -16.64 -28.70
N LEU A 806 -24.59 -15.38 -29.09
CA LEU A 806 -24.88 -14.22 -28.25
C LEU A 806 -26.32 -13.72 -28.42
N ALA A 807 -27.02 -14.09 -29.49
CA ALA A 807 -28.37 -13.62 -29.79
C ALA A 807 -29.39 -13.75 -28.64
N ASN A 808 -29.23 -14.73 -27.75
CA ASN A 808 -30.15 -14.96 -26.62
C ASN A 808 -29.44 -15.21 -25.28
N ALA A 809 -28.13 -14.98 -25.19
CA ALA A 809 -27.36 -15.28 -23.98
C ALA A 809 -26.10 -14.42 -23.87
N LEU A 810 -25.65 -14.19 -22.64
CA LEU A 810 -24.32 -13.65 -22.39
C LEU A 810 -23.23 -14.68 -22.74
N ASP A 811 -22.02 -14.21 -23.01
CA ASP A 811 -20.86 -15.10 -23.16
C ASP A 811 -20.69 -15.96 -21.91
N ALA A 812 -20.26 -17.22 -22.11
CA ALA A 812 -20.14 -18.19 -21.02
C ALA A 812 -19.05 -17.79 -19.99
N GLY A 813 -18.15 -16.88 -20.34
CA GLY A 813 -16.99 -16.51 -19.55
C GLY A 813 -15.94 -17.63 -19.58
N GLY A 814 -15.27 -17.82 -18.46
CA GLY A 814 -14.16 -18.76 -18.30
C GLY A 814 -13.01 -18.16 -17.50
N GLU A 815 -13.21 -17.03 -16.83
CA GLU A 815 -12.17 -16.42 -16.00
C GLU A 815 -11.95 -17.22 -14.72
N TYR A 816 -13.03 -17.61 -14.06
CA TYR A 816 -12.95 -18.18 -12.70
C TYR A 816 -12.80 -19.70 -12.72
N ALA A 817 -13.23 -20.35 -13.80
CA ALA A 817 -13.13 -21.78 -14.00
C ALA A 817 -12.94 -22.12 -15.48
N PHE A 818 -12.12 -23.14 -15.76
CA PHE A 818 -11.90 -23.63 -17.11
C PHE A 818 -13.21 -24.05 -17.78
N ARG A 819 -13.42 -23.56 -19.00
CA ARG A 819 -14.53 -23.94 -19.89
C ARG A 819 -13.98 -24.18 -21.28
N VAL A 820 -14.53 -25.17 -22.00
CA VAL A 820 -14.07 -25.55 -23.35
C VAL A 820 -14.12 -24.37 -24.35
N ARG A 821 -15.10 -23.46 -24.23
CA ARG A 821 -15.23 -22.26 -25.07
C ARG A 821 -14.78 -20.97 -24.38
N GLY A 822 -14.29 -21.08 -23.15
CA GLY A 822 -13.98 -19.94 -22.30
C GLY A 822 -12.57 -19.38 -22.52
N GLU A 823 -12.08 -18.69 -21.50
CA GLU A 823 -10.70 -18.23 -21.44
C GLU A 823 -9.72 -19.42 -21.31
N ASP A 824 -8.50 -19.21 -21.80
CA ASP A 824 -7.42 -20.16 -21.65
C ASP A 824 -6.96 -20.29 -20.18
N HIS A 825 -6.55 -21.49 -19.79
CA HIS A 825 -5.92 -21.74 -18.50
C HIS A 825 -4.62 -22.55 -18.64
N LEU A 826 -3.68 -22.32 -17.72
CA LEU A 826 -2.48 -23.15 -17.58
C LEU A 826 -2.85 -24.59 -17.18
N TRP A 827 -3.82 -24.77 -16.28
CA TRP A 827 -4.31 -26.09 -15.91
C TRP A 827 -5.49 -26.51 -16.79
N THR A 828 -5.20 -27.38 -17.76
CA THR A 828 -6.21 -28.06 -18.56
C THR A 828 -6.43 -29.51 -18.07
N PRO A 829 -7.59 -30.13 -18.36
CA PRO A 829 -7.81 -31.54 -18.05
C PRO A 829 -6.71 -32.46 -18.57
N ASP A 830 -6.19 -32.20 -19.77
CA ASP A 830 -5.11 -32.99 -20.38
C ASP A 830 -3.79 -32.83 -19.63
N ALA A 831 -3.40 -31.60 -19.27
CA ALA A 831 -2.20 -31.35 -18.49
C ALA A 831 -2.25 -32.06 -17.12
N ILE A 832 -3.41 -32.01 -16.46
CA ILE A 832 -3.65 -32.69 -15.18
C ILE A 832 -3.50 -34.21 -15.33
N ALA A 833 -4.17 -34.79 -16.33
CA ALA A 833 -4.14 -36.23 -16.57
C ALA A 833 -2.74 -36.73 -16.91
N LYS A 834 -2.00 -36.02 -17.77
CA LYS A 834 -0.62 -36.38 -18.16
C LYS A 834 0.34 -36.30 -16.98
N LEU A 835 0.25 -35.24 -16.17
CA LEU A 835 1.06 -35.12 -14.96
C LEU A 835 0.80 -36.29 -14.00
N GLN A 836 -0.47 -36.55 -13.67
CA GLN A 836 -0.83 -37.65 -12.77
C GLN A 836 -0.41 -39.03 -13.29
N HIS A 837 -0.56 -39.28 -14.60
CA HIS A 837 -0.11 -40.54 -15.19
C HIS A 837 1.41 -40.69 -15.14
N SER A 838 2.15 -39.64 -15.49
CA SER A 838 3.62 -39.66 -15.50
C SER A 838 4.19 -39.95 -14.11
N THR A 839 3.65 -39.34 -13.05
CA THR A 839 4.17 -39.48 -11.69
C THR A 839 3.79 -40.81 -11.05
N ARG A 840 2.59 -41.34 -11.35
CA ARG A 840 2.15 -42.66 -10.88
C ARG A 840 2.89 -43.80 -11.54
N ALA A 841 3.14 -43.70 -12.85
CA ALA A 841 3.83 -44.73 -13.62
C ALA A 841 5.37 -44.58 -13.60
N ASN A 842 5.89 -43.54 -12.95
CA ASN A 842 7.30 -43.13 -13.02
C ASN A 842 7.82 -43.05 -14.48
N ASN A 843 7.06 -42.38 -15.34
CA ASN A 843 7.34 -42.30 -16.78
C ASN A 843 7.69 -40.88 -17.22
N PHE A 844 8.97 -40.65 -17.46
CA PHE A 844 9.49 -39.35 -17.90
C PHE A 844 9.06 -38.96 -19.33
N SER A 845 8.77 -39.91 -20.23
CA SER A 845 8.29 -39.55 -21.58
C SER A 845 6.88 -38.94 -21.52
N THR A 846 5.99 -39.48 -20.69
CA THR A 846 4.68 -38.84 -20.43
C THR A 846 4.83 -37.50 -19.73
N TYR A 847 5.84 -37.34 -18.85
CA TYR A 847 6.14 -36.03 -18.27
C TYR A 847 6.56 -35.02 -19.34
N LYS A 848 7.35 -35.40 -20.35
CA LYS A 848 7.69 -34.51 -21.46
C LYS A 848 6.46 -34.04 -22.23
N GLU A 849 5.47 -34.90 -22.44
CA GLU A 849 4.19 -34.49 -23.03
C GLU A 849 3.45 -33.46 -22.15
N TYR A 850 3.41 -33.68 -20.83
CA TYR A 850 2.88 -32.70 -19.87
C TYR A 850 3.65 -31.37 -19.93
N ALA A 851 4.97 -31.44 -19.84
CA ALA A 851 5.84 -30.27 -19.86
C ALA A 851 5.69 -29.51 -21.18
N GLN A 852 5.51 -30.20 -22.31
CA GLN A 852 5.22 -29.57 -23.60
C GLN A 852 3.88 -28.85 -23.61
N ILE A 853 2.80 -29.44 -23.07
CA ILE A 853 1.49 -28.77 -22.94
C ILE A 853 1.60 -27.48 -22.11
N ILE A 854 2.41 -27.52 -21.04
CA ILE A 854 2.65 -26.35 -20.17
C ILE A 854 3.62 -25.35 -20.79
N ASN A 855 4.65 -25.80 -21.51
CA ASN A 855 5.73 -24.95 -22.03
C ASN A 855 5.44 -24.36 -23.42
N ASP A 856 4.46 -24.88 -24.17
CA ASP A 856 4.00 -24.32 -25.46
C ASP A 856 3.21 -23.01 -25.28
N GLN A 857 3.70 -22.14 -24.40
CA GLN A 857 3.15 -20.83 -24.05
C GLN A 857 3.59 -19.73 -25.01
N SER A 858 4.65 -19.93 -25.80
CA SER A 858 4.97 -19.01 -26.91
C SER A 858 3.93 -19.05 -28.03
N ARG A 859 3.00 -20.00 -28.01
CA ARG A 859 1.83 -20.07 -28.90
C ARG A 859 0.52 -19.66 -28.23
N ARG A 860 0.37 -19.95 -26.93
CA ARG A 860 -0.86 -19.68 -26.15
C ARG A 860 -0.85 -18.34 -25.41
N HIS A 861 0.30 -17.68 -25.31
CA HIS A 861 0.51 -16.38 -24.66
C HIS A 861 -0.17 -16.27 -23.27
N LEU A 862 0.20 -17.11 -22.30
CA LEU A 862 -0.47 -17.12 -20.98
C LEU A 862 0.26 -16.34 -19.89
N THR A 863 1.59 -16.32 -19.91
CA THR A 863 2.42 -15.71 -18.86
C THR A 863 3.60 -14.96 -19.47
N LEU A 864 4.20 -14.02 -18.73
CA LEU A 864 5.36 -13.25 -19.21
C LEU A 864 6.55 -14.16 -19.54
N ARG A 865 6.84 -15.14 -18.68
CA ARG A 865 7.90 -16.13 -18.97
C ARG A 865 7.63 -16.99 -20.21
N GLY A 866 6.39 -17.06 -20.70
CA GLY A 866 6.05 -17.70 -21.97
C GLY A 866 6.60 -16.96 -23.20
N LEU A 867 6.91 -15.66 -23.05
CA LEU A 867 7.48 -14.82 -24.11
C LEU A 867 9.00 -14.95 -24.22
N PHE A 868 9.66 -15.63 -23.27
CA PHE A 868 11.10 -15.84 -23.30
C PHE A 868 11.49 -17.06 -24.14
N GLU A 869 12.58 -16.95 -24.88
CA GLU A 869 13.20 -18.07 -25.58
C GLU A 869 14.65 -18.23 -25.11
N PHE A 870 15.10 -19.47 -24.96
CA PHE A 870 16.49 -19.76 -24.67
C PHE A 870 17.32 -19.68 -25.95
N LYS A 871 18.32 -18.82 -25.95
CA LYS A 871 19.29 -18.76 -27.06
C LYS A 871 20.29 -19.92 -26.95
N ILE A 872 19.99 -21.02 -27.62
CA ILE A 872 20.82 -22.22 -27.64
C ILE A 872 21.89 -22.10 -28.72
N ASP A 873 23.16 -22.29 -28.33
CA ASP A 873 24.30 -22.40 -29.23
C ASP A 873 24.81 -23.85 -29.20
N PRO A 874 24.55 -24.65 -30.25
CA PRO A 874 24.96 -26.05 -30.27
C PRO A 874 26.46 -26.27 -30.09
N SER A 875 27.30 -25.27 -30.38
CA SER A 875 28.76 -25.35 -30.18
C SER A 875 29.19 -25.23 -28.71
N LYS A 876 28.32 -24.72 -27.85
CA LYS A 876 28.55 -24.55 -26.41
C LYS A 876 27.82 -25.58 -25.55
N ALA A 877 26.92 -26.35 -26.15
CA ALA A 877 26.20 -27.41 -25.45
C ALA A 877 27.19 -28.45 -24.89
N ILE A 878 26.90 -28.94 -23.69
CA ILE A 878 27.74 -29.92 -22.98
C ILE A 878 26.99 -31.25 -22.82
N PRO A 879 27.71 -32.36 -22.62
CA PRO A 879 27.10 -33.63 -22.22
C PRO A 879 26.28 -33.47 -20.93
N LEU A 880 25.14 -34.16 -20.84
CA LEU A 880 24.25 -34.09 -19.68
C LEU A 880 24.93 -34.55 -18.38
N GLU A 881 25.93 -35.42 -18.51
CA GLU A 881 26.73 -35.96 -17.40
C GLU A 881 27.62 -34.89 -16.75
N GLU A 882 27.96 -33.80 -17.45
CA GLU A 882 28.70 -32.66 -16.88
C GLU A 882 27.81 -31.74 -16.04
N VAL A 883 26.49 -31.78 -16.23
CA VAL A 883 25.53 -30.98 -15.47
C VAL A 883 25.32 -31.57 -14.08
N GLU A 884 25.24 -30.71 -13.06
CA GLU A 884 24.98 -31.10 -11.69
C GLU A 884 23.84 -32.13 -11.58
N PRO A 885 23.97 -33.20 -10.77
CA PRO A 885 22.97 -34.25 -10.69
C PRO A 885 21.59 -33.76 -10.25
N ALA A 886 20.52 -34.39 -10.72
CA ALA A 886 19.15 -34.02 -10.33
C ALA A 886 18.92 -34.04 -8.81
N LYS A 887 19.58 -34.97 -8.10
CA LYS A 887 19.57 -35.08 -6.62
C LYS A 887 20.11 -33.83 -5.89
N ASP A 888 20.92 -33.01 -6.56
CA ASP A 888 21.47 -31.79 -5.99
C ASP A 888 20.59 -30.58 -6.34
N ILE A 889 19.99 -30.55 -7.53
CA ILE A 889 19.00 -29.54 -7.93
C ILE A 889 17.75 -29.58 -7.05
N VAL A 890 17.19 -30.77 -6.78
CA VAL A 890 15.95 -30.90 -5.98
C VAL A 890 16.08 -30.38 -4.55
N LYS A 891 17.31 -30.21 -4.02
CA LYS A 891 17.54 -29.58 -2.71
C LYS A 891 17.18 -28.09 -2.69
N ARG A 892 17.16 -27.44 -3.86
CA ARG A 892 16.72 -26.05 -4.07
C ARG A 892 15.21 -25.92 -4.23
N PHE A 893 14.48 -27.04 -4.22
CA PHE A 893 13.03 -27.05 -4.33
C PHE A 893 12.37 -27.06 -2.95
N ALA A 894 11.32 -26.25 -2.82
CA ALA A 894 10.46 -26.23 -1.65
C ALA A 894 9.00 -26.46 -2.06
N THR A 895 8.21 -27.13 -1.23
CA THR A 895 6.74 -27.07 -1.39
C THR A 895 6.22 -25.76 -0.80
N GLY A 896 5.21 -25.18 -1.47
CA GLY A 896 4.55 -23.97 -1.01
C GLY A 896 3.86 -24.15 0.33
N ALA A 897 3.73 -23.06 1.08
CA ALA A 897 3.06 -23.00 2.38
C ALA A 897 1.56 -23.31 2.26
N MET A 898 1.16 -24.56 2.52
CA MET A 898 -0.23 -25.02 2.43
C MET A 898 -0.67 -25.57 3.78
N SER A 899 -1.59 -24.87 4.46
CA SER A 899 -1.91 -25.20 5.85
C SER A 899 -2.61 -26.55 6.01
N LEU A 900 -2.21 -27.30 7.03
CA LEU A 900 -3.03 -28.36 7.60
C LEU A 900 -4.38 -27.78 8.06
N GLY A 901 -5.47 -28.34 7.54
CA GLY A 901 -6.82 -27.78 7.63
C GLY A 901 -7.32 -27.30 6.27
N SER A 902 -6.50 -26.55 5.51
CA SER A 902 -6.80 -26.25 4.12
C SER A 902 -6.68 -27.51 3.25
N ILE A 903 -5.59 -28.25 3.42
CA ILE A 903 -5.41 -29.60 2.87
C ILE A 903 -5.54 -30.64 3.98
N SER A 904 -5.85 -31.88 3.58
CA SER A 904 -6.00 -33.02 4.48
C SER A 904 -4.68 -33.39 5.16
N THR A 905 -4.77 -34.10 6.29
CA THR A 905 -3.60 -34.64 7.00
C THR A 905 -2.73 -35.48 6.08
N GLU A 906 -3.37 -36.30 5.24
CA GLU A 906 -2.73 -37.22 4.31
C GLU A 906 -1.94 -36.48 3.23
N ALA A 907 -2.55 -35.50 2.56
CA ALA A 907 -1.87 -34.67 1.57
C ALA A 907 -0.70 -33.90 2.21
N HIS A 908 -0.92 -33.28 3.36
CA HIS A 908 0.10 -32.48 4.04
C HIS A 908 1.32 -33.33 4.46
N ALA A 909 1.09 -34.51 5.04
CA ALA A 909 2.16 -35.41 5.44
C ALA A 909 2.89 -36.02 4.24
N THR A 910 2.16 -36.33 3.16
CA THR A 910 2.72 -36.86 1.91
C THR A 910 3.78 -35.93 1.33
N LEU A 911 3.48 -34.63 1.25
CA LEU A 911 4.44 -33.62 0.81
C LEU A 911 5.70 -33.60 1.69
N ALA A 912 5.56 -33.64 3.02
CA ALA A 912 6.70 -33.60 3.91
C ALA A 912 7.61 -34.83 3.76
N ILE A 913 7.03 -36.03 3.72
CA ILE A 913 7.77 -37.28 3.50
C ILE A 913 8.54 -37.20 2.17
N ALA A 914 7.86 -36.83 1.09
CA ALA A 914 8.46 -36.74 -0.24
C ALA A 914 9.63 -35.74 -0.28
N MET A 915 9.46 -34.55 0.28
CA MET A 915 10.51 -33.52 0.29
C MET A 915 11.70 -33.92 1.15
N ASN A 916 11.47 -34.59 2.28
CA ASN A 916 12.54 -35.09 3.14
C ASN A 916 13.35 -36.19 2.43
N ARG A 917 12.70 -37.12 1.71
CA ARG A 917 13.38 -38.17 0.93
C ARG A 917 14.32 -37.63 -0.14
N ILE A 918 13.97 -36.52 -0.79
CA ILE A 918 14.80 -35.91 -1.85
C ILE A 918 15.76 -34.84 -1.35
N GLY A 919 15.78 -34.57 -0.04
CA GLY A 919 16.62 -33.53 0.55
C GLY A 919 16.14 -32.08 0.32
N GLY A 920 14.99 -31.90 -0.34
CA GLY A 920 14.32 -30.61 -0.46
C GLY A 920 13.62 -30.22 0.85
N LYS A 921 12.68 -29.26 0.76
CA LYS A 921 12.00 -28.68 1.93
C LYS A 921 10.48 -28.67 1.75
N SER A 922 9.73 -29.04 2.78
CA SER A 922 8.29 -28.78 2.85
C SER A 922 7.97 -27.68 3.85
N ASN A 923 6.85 -27.00 3.64
CA ASN A 923 6.39 -25.88 4.46
C ASN A 923 5.02 -26.18 5.09
N THR A 924 4.89 -25.94 6.39
CA THR A 924 3.65 -26.21 7.17
C THR A 924 2.45 -25.36 6.78
N GLY A 925 2.70 -24.20 6.17
CA GLY A 925 1.71 -23.14 6.12
C GLY A 925 1.25 -22.67 7.50
N GLU A 926 0.14 -21.94 7.51
CA GLU A 926 -0.38 -21.19 8.68
C GLU A 926 -1.15 -22.05 9.68
N GLY A 927 -1.10 -23.39 9.55
CA GLY A 927 -2.00 -24.30 10.27
C GLY A 927 -1.44 -24.89 11.57
N GLY A 928 -0.17 -24.62 11.88
CA GLY A 928 0.60 -25.39 12.85
C GLY A 928 1.04 -26.75 12.29
N GLU A 929 1.72 -27.54 13.13
CA GLU A 929 2.10 -28.91 12.80
C GLU A 929 1.94 -29.80 14.03
N ASP A 930 1.43 -31.02 13.83
CA ASP A 930 1.26 -32.00 14.92
C ASP A 930 2.62 -32.40 15.53
N PRO A 931 2.84 -32.23 16.85
CA PRO A 931 4.09 -32.59 17.50
C PRO A 931 4.51 -34.04 17.30
N ARG A 932 3.56 -34.97 17.09
CA ARG A 932 3.86 -36.38 16.80
C ARG A 932 4.73 -36.57 15.54
N ARG A 933 4.75 -35.58 14.63
CA ARG A 933 5.55 -35.62 13.39
C ARG A 933 7.04 -35.37 13.59
N TYR A 934 7.46 -34.74 14.69
CA TYR A 934 8.85 -34.32 14.89
C TYR A 934 9.42 -34.67 16.27
N MET A 935 8.57 -34.95 17.27
CA MET A 935 9.04 -35.27 18.63
C MET A 935 9.82 -36.60 18.70
N GLY A 936 9.49 -37.58 17.86
CA GLY A 936 10.26 -38.82 17.76
C GLY A 936 11.67 -38.57 17.25
N GLU A 937 11.79 -37.82 16.14
CA GLU A 937 13.07 -37.42 15.54
C GLU A 937 13.94 -36.64 16.54
N PHE A 938 13.35 -35.72 17.30
CA PHE A 938 14.03 -35.00 18.38
C PHE A 938 14.57 -35.89 19.50
N LYS A 939 13.91 -37.00 19.79
CA LYS A 939 14.38 -38.00 20.76
C LYS A 939 15.38 -38.99 20.14
N GLY A 940 15.75 -38.82 18.87
CA GLY A 940 16.61 -39.74 18.13
C GLY A 940 15.92 -41.04 17.71
N ILE A 941 14.58 -41.10 17.80
CA ILE A 941 13.78 -42.27 17.40
C ILE A 941 13.54 -42.18 15.89
N LYS A 942 14.01 -43.18 15.16
CA LYS A 942 13.83 -43.29 13.70
C LYS A 942 12.58 -44.10 13.38
N ILE A 943 11.94 -43.75 12.27
CA ILE A 943 10.82 -44.53 11.73
C ILE A 943 11.35 -45.89 11.26
N ALA A 944 10.73 -46.95 11.76
CA ALA A 944 11.09 -48.33 11.48
C ALA A 944 10.35 -48.89 10.26
N LYS A 945 10.90 -49.93 9.67
CA LYS A 945 10.27 -50.65 8.56
C LYS A 945 8.93 -51.26 9.01
N GLY A 946 7.85 -50.95 8.28
CA GLY A 946 6.51 -51.45 8.55
C GLY A 946 5.62 -50.49 9.33
N GLU A 947 6.14 -49.35 9.78
CA GLU A 947 5.33 -48.26 10.33
C GLU A 947 4.52 -47.55 9.24
N THR A 948 3.41 -46.95 9.64
CA THR A 948 2.51 -46.22 8.75
C THR A 948 2.22 -44.83 9.32
N LEU A 949 1.64 -43.95 8.50
CA LEU A 949 1.26 -42.63 8.97
C LEU A 949 0.28 -42.71 10.16
N ALA A 950 -0.67 -43.64 10.11
CA ALA A 950 -1.63 -43.88 11.19
C ALA A 950 -0.96 -44.47 12.45
N SER A 951 0.10 -45.28 12.33
CA SER A 951 0.81 -45.80 13.51
C SER A 951 1.55 -44.70 14.29
N ILE A 952 1.97 -43.62 13.61
CA ILE A 952 2.65 -42.48 14.23
C ILE A 952 1.65 -41.40 14.71
N LEU A 953 0.69 -41.02 13.88
CA LEU A 953 -0.24 -39.93 14.19
C LEU A 953 -1.50 -40.39 14.94
N GLY A 954 -1.87 -41.65 14.83
CA GLY A 954 -3.12 -42.20 15.37
C GLY A 954 -4.18 -42.39 14.28
N SER A 955 -4.95 -43.48 14.38
CA SER A 955 -6.04 -43.82 13.47
C SER A 955 -7.24 -42.88 13.57
N ASP A 956 -7.34 -42.07 14.62
CA ASP A 956 -8.30 -40.98 14.78
C ASP A 956 -7.96 -39.78 13.89
N ARG A 957 -6.70 -39.64 13.46
CA ARG A 957 -6.19 -38.48 12.71
C ARG A 957 -5.93 -38.78 11.24
N VAL A 958 -5.72 -40.05 10.89
CA VAL A 958 -5.37 -40.52 9.55
C VAL A 958 -6.46 -41.47 9.06
N VAL A 959 -7.08 -41.14 7.93
CA VAL A 959 -8.17 -41.91 7.32
C VAL A 959 -7.67 -42.77 6.17
N ALA A 960 -6.83 -42.21 5.30
CA ALA A 960 -6.14 -42.98 4.25
C ALA A 960 -4.70 -43.20 4.68
N ASP A 961 -4.40 -44.42 5.14
CA ASP A 961 -3.09 -44.75 5.71
C ASP A 961 -2.00 -44.86 4.64
N ILE A 962 -0.79 -44.43 4.97
CA ILE A 962 0.35 -44.33 4.05
C ILE A 962 1.52 -45.13 4.65
N PRO A 963 2.08 -46.12 3.93
CA PRO A 963 3.24 -46.86 4.42
C PRO A 963 4.49 -45.98 4.43
N LEU A 964 5.29 -46.11 5.49
CA LEU A 964 6.54 -45.37 5.67
C LEU A 964 7.75 -46.26 5.37
N GLN A 965 8.82 -45.63 4.88
CA GLN A 965 10.12 -46.26 4.68
C GLN A 965 11.00 -46.04 5.92
N GLU A 966 11.95 -46.95 6.14
CA GLU A 966 12.90 -46.83 7.24
C GLU A 966 13.69 -45.51 7.11
N GLY A 967 13.69 -44.71 8.19
CA GLY A 967 14.36 -43.41 8.21
C GLY A 967 13.59 -42.26 7.56
N ASP A 968 12.34 -42.46 7.16
CA ASP A 968 11.46 -41.35 6.77
C ASP A 968 11.33 -40.32 7.90
N SER A 969 11.12 -39.06 7.53
CA SER A 969 10.74 -38.00 8.46
C SER A 969 9.41 -37.39 8.03
N LEU A 970 8.50 -37.24 9.00
CA LEU A 970 7.22 -36.56 8.81
C LEU A 970 7.33 -35.05 9.04
N ARG A 971 8.48 -34.55 9.52
CA ARG A 971 8.68 -33.15 9.92
C ARG A 971 8.73 -32.23 8.70
N SER A 972 8.02 -31.11 8.76
CA SER A 972 8.22 -30.05 7.74
C SER A 972 9.42 -29.20 8.11
N LYS A 973 10.42 -29.10 7.22
CA LYS A 973 11.65 -28.32 7.49
C LYS A 973 11.40 -26.81 7.61
N ILE A 974 10.42 -26.30 6.89
CA ILE A 974 10.02 -24.89 6.94
C ILE A 974 8.78 -24.76 7.84
N LYS A 975 8.89 -23.94 8.88
CA LYS A 975 7.81 -23.62 9.81
C LYS A 975 7.34 -22.20 9.58
N GLN A 976 6.06 -22.01 9.27
CA GLN A 976 5.53 -20.67 9.01
C GLN A 976 5.09 -19.98 10.31
N VAL A 977 5.32 -18.67 10.37
CA VAL A 977 4.78 -17.73 11.37
C VAL A 977 3.96 -16.71 10.58
N ALA A 978 2.64 -16.76 10.76
CA ALA A 978 1.67 -15.86 10.12
C ALA A 978 0.87 -15.09 11.16
N SER A 979 0.12 -14.07 10.74
CA SER A 979 -0.60 -13.12 11.61
C SER A 979 -1.43 -13.78 12.73
N GLY A 980 -2.14 -14.88 12.44
CA GLY A 980 -2.96 -15.59 13.42
C GLY A 980 -2.18 -16.39 14.48
N ARG A 981 -0.86 -16.59 14.31
CA ARG A 981 0.02 -17.39 15.20
C ARG A 981 -0.51 -18.80 15.54
N PHE A 982 -1.36 -19.37 14.69
CA PHE A 982 -1.95 -20.68 14.92
C PHE A 982 -0.88 -21.77 15.01
N GLY A 983 -0.88 -22.52 16.11
CA GLY A 983 0.05 -23.62 16.36
C GLY A 983 1.52 -23.21 16.50
N VAL A 984 1.81 -21.91 16.70
CA VAL A 984 3.18 -21.43 16.92
C VAL A 984 3.55 -21.58 18.40
N SER A 985 4.41 -22.55 18.69
CA SER A 985 4.97 -22.83 20.02
C SER A 985 6.51 -22.86 19.97
N ALA A 986 7.16 -22.81 21.14
CA ALA A 986 8.62 -22.94 21.23
C ALA A 986 9.13 -24.26 20.61
N GLU A 987 8.42 -25.37 20.83
CA GLU A 987 8.74 -26.69 20.27
C GLU A 987 8.60 -26.71 18.75
N TYR A 988 7.51 -26.11 18.24
CA TYR A 988 7.26 -25.96 16.80
C TYR A 988 8.40 -25.18 16.14
N LEU A 989 8.78 -24.02 16.69
CA LEU A 989 9.86 -23.17 16.17
C LEU A 989 11.24 -23.84 16.26
N SER A 990 11.50 -24.55 17.36
CA SER A 990 12.75 -25.31 17.56
C SER A 990 12.90 -26.46 16.56
N SER A 991 11.78 -26.98 16.01
CA SER A 991 11.78 -28.07 15.02
C SER A 991 12.04 -27.62 13.58
N ALA A 992 12.23 -26.32 13.36
CA ALA A 992 12.47 -25.74 12.05
C ALA A 992 13.95 -25.80 11.66
N ASP A 993 14.22 -26.10 10.38
CA ASP A 993 15.49 -25.75 9.74
C ASP A 993 15.42 -24.32 9.17
N GLN A 994 14.21 -23.87 8.81
CA GLN A 994 13.92 -22.49 8.39
C GLN A 994 12.57 -22.04 8.96
N ILE A 995 12.50 -20.83 9.50
CA ILE A 995 11.26 -20.20 9.96
C ILE A 995 10.86 -19.14 8.94
N GLN A 996 9.64 -19.23 8.41
CA GLN A 996 9.13 -18.29 7.40
C GLN A 996 8.09 -17.35 7.99
N ILE A 997 8.42 -16.07 8.08
CA ILE A 997 7.48 -14.98 8.36
C ILE A 997 6.64 -14.76 7.09
N LYS A 998 5.33 -14.94 7.18
CA LYS A 998 4.42 -14.77 6.05
C LYS A 998 3.77 -13.38 6.09
N MET A 999 4.37 -12.42 5.39
CA MET A 999 3.76 -11.10 5.24
C MET A 999 2.52 -11.15 4.36
N ALA A 1000 2.61 -11.84 3.21
CA ALA A 1000 1.52 -11.93 2.25
C ALA A 1000 1.54 -13.24 1.44
N GLN A 1001 0.50 -13.46 0.64
CA GLN A 1001 0.44 -14.52 -0.38
C GLN A 1001 -0.24 -14.01 -1.65
N GLY A 1002 0.19 -14.49 -2.83
CA GLY A 1002 -0.26 -13.95 -4.12
C GLY A 1002 -1.76 -13.98 -4.37
N ALA A 1003 -2.49 -14.96 -3.84
CA ALA A 1003 -3.93 -15.08 -4.03
C ALA A 1003 -4.79 -14.05 -3.27
N LYS A 1004 -4.20 -13.38 -2.28
CA LYS A 1004 -4.85 -12.39 -1.39
C LYS A 1004 -3.83 -11.59 -0.60
N PRO A 1005 -2.99 -10.81 -1.27
CA PRO A 1005 -2.09 -9.92 -0.58
C PRO A 1005 -2.87 -8.80 0.13
N GLY A 1006 -2.31 -8.29 1.23
CA GLY A 1006 -2.98 -7.33 2.13
C GLY A 1006 -4.14 -7.91 2.96
N GLU A 1007 -4.32 -9.24 2.99
CA GLU A 1007 -5.39 -9.93 3.73
C GLU A 1007 -4.88 -11.15 4.52
N GLY A 1008 -5.66 -11.57 5.52
CA GLY A 1008 -5.36 -12.72 6.36
C GLY A 1008 -5.68 -14.10 5.75
N GLY A 1009 -5.07 -15.14 6.33
CA GLY A 1009 -5.47 -16.53 6.11
C GLY A 1009 -6.96 -16.75 6.40
N GLN A 1010 -7.60 -17.66 5.65
CA GLN A 1010 -9.02 -17.99 5.83
C GLN A 1010 -9.18 -19.51 5.85
N LEU A 1011 -9.81 -20.02 6.91
CA LEU A 1011 -10.25 -21.40 7.01
C LEU A 1011 -11.74 -21.43 7.38
N PRO A 1012 -12.62 -21.88 6.47
CA PRO A 1012 -14.05 -21.99 6.75
C PRO A 1012 -14.34 -22.89 7.96
N GLY A 1013 -15.34 -22.52 8.76
CA GLY A 1013 -15.64 -23.18 10.04
C GLY A 1013 -15.94 -24.67 9.92
N HIS A 1014 -16.61 -25.09 8.84
CA HIS A 1014 -16.88 -26.50 8.55
C HIS A 1014 -15.64 -27.32 8.15
N LYS A 1015 -14.47 -26.70 8.06
CA LYS A 1015 -13.16 -27.37 7.95
C LYS A 1015 -12.37 -27.36 9.28
N VAL A 1016 -12.89 -26.70 10.31
CA VAL A 1016 -12.27 -26.65 11.64
C VAL A 1016 -12.81 -27.83 12.45
N SER A 1017 -12.32 -29.02 12.12
CA SER A 1017 -12.61 -30.24 12.89
C SER A 1017 -11.99 -30.16 14.29
N GLU A 1018 -12.36 -31.08 15.18
CA GLU A 1018 -11.77 -31.16 16.53
C GLU A 1018 -10.24 -31.27 16.48
N TYR A 1019 -9.71 -32.06 15.54
CA TYR A 1019 -8.27 -32.17 15.33
C TYR A 1019 -7.63 -30.84 14.91
N ILE A 1020 -8.20 -30.16 13.91
CA ILE A 1020 -7.69 -28.86 13.45
C ILE A 1020 -7.79 -27.80 14.56
N ALA A 1021 -8.90 -27.78 15.30
CA ALA A 1021 -9.10 -26.88 16.43
C ALA A 1021 -8.04 -27.10 17.52
N SER A 1022 -7.71 -28.37 17.82
CA SER A 1022 -6.68 -28.71 18.82
C SER A 1022 -5.29 -28.21 18.41
N LEU A 1023 -4.91 -28.35 17.13
CA LEU A 1023 -3.62 -27.87 16.62
C LEU A 1023 -3.50 -26.35 16.66
N ARG A 1024 -4.61 -25.66 16.42
CA ARG A 1024 -4.65 -24.19 16.34
C ARG A 1024 -4.99 -23.51 17.65
N VAL A 1025 -5.29 -24.29 18.70
CA VAL A 1025 -5.81 -23.79 19.98
C VAL A 1025 -7.04 -22.90 19.74
N SER A 1026 -7.98 -23.42 18.95
CA SER A 1026 -9.21 -22.73 18.55
C SER A 1026 -10.46 -23.54 18.89
N VAL A 1027 -11.64 -23.01 18.52
CA VAL A 1027 -12.94 -23.66 18.77
C VAL A 1027 -13.36 -24.47 17.53
N PRO A 1028 -13.76 -25.75 17.68
CA PRO A 1028 -14.30 -26.55 16.58
C PRO A 1028 -15.51 -25.89 15.91
N GLY A 1029 -15.61 -25.99 14.58
CA GLY A 1029 -16.72 -25.44 13.80
C GLY A 1029 -16.69 -23.92 13.56
N VAL A 1030 -15.83 -23.17 14.26
CA VAL A 1030 -15.74 -21.70 14.13
C VAL A 1030 -14.79 -21.33 13.00
N GLY A 1031 -15.23 -20.46 12.09
CA GLY A 1031 -14.39 -19.96 10.99
C GLY A 1031 -13.18 -19.17 11.49
N LEU A 1032 -12.01 -19.45 10.93
CA LEU A 1032 -10.76 -18.77 11.29
C LEU A 1032 -10.34 -17.83 10.17
N ILE A 1033 -10.61 -16.54 10.36
CA ILE A 1033 -10.09 -15.46 9.53
C ILE A 1033 -8.94 -14.83 10.32
N SER A 1034 -7.71 -15.00 9.88
CA SER A 1034 -6.56 -14.35 10.54
C SER A 1034 -6.65 -12.83 10.37
N PRO A 1035 -6.10 -12.04 11.31
CA PRO A 1035 -5.91 -10.61 11.06
C PRO A 1035 -5.12 -10.39 9.77
N PRO A 1036 -5.41 -9.35 8.97
CA PRO A 1036 -4.56 -8.99 7.84
C PRO A 1036 -3.11 -8.67 8.26
N PRO A 1037 -2.85 -7.83 9.27
CA PRO A 1037 -1.49 -7.54 9.68
C PRO A 1037 -0.96 -8.56 10.69
N HIS A 1038 0.37 -8.65 10.76
CA HIS A 1038 1.04 -9.10 11.97
C HIS A 1038 0.97 -7.96 13.00
N HIS A 1039 0.29 -8.16 14.14
CA HIS A 1039 0.17 -7.12 15.17
C HIS A 1039 1.49 -6.79 15.90
N ASP A 1040 2.55 -7.55 15.61
CA ASP A 1040 3.93 -7.32 16.03
C ASP A 1040 4.83 -6.85 14.86
N ILE A 1041 4.25 -6.49 13.70
CA ILE A 1041 4.97 -5.91 12.56
C ILE A 1041 4.14 -4.76 11.97
N TYR A 1042 4.41 -3.53 12.39
CA TYR A 1042 3.79 -2.32 11.84
C TYR A 1042 4.76 -1.44 11.06
N SER A 1043 6.02 -1.87 10.94
CA SER A 1043 7.10 -1.19 10.25
C SER A 1043 8.29 -2.15 10.05
N ILE A 1044 9.30 -1.71 9.29
CA ILE A 1044 10.50 -2.51 9.02
C ILE A 1044 11.31 -2.81 10.30
N GLU A 1045 11.36 -1.89 11.26
CA GLU A 1045 12.03 -2.10 12.54
C GLU A 1045 11.34 -3.16 13.39
N ASP A 1046 10.01 -3.25 13.32
CA ASP A 1046 9.25 -4.29 14.02
C ASP A 1046 9.50 -5.67 13.38
N LEU A 1047 9.64 -5.73 12.04
CA LEU A 1047 10.08 -6.95 11.36
C LEU A 1047 11.48 -7.37 11.83
N ALA A 1048 12.41 -6.41 11.96
CA ALA A 1048 13.76 -6.69 12.46
C ALA A 1048 13.73 -7.25 13.89
N GLN A 1049 12.82 -6.74 14.74
CA GLN A 1049 12.60 -7.29 16.08
C GLN A 1049 12.07 -8.72 16.03
N LEU A 1050 11.06 -9.03 15.21
CA LEU A 1050 10.56 -10.40 15.08
C LEU A 1050 11.63 -11.36 14.56
N ILE A 1051 12.46 -10.93 13.59
CA ILE A 1051 13.60 -11.72 13.11
C ILE A 1051 14.57 -12.00 14.26
N HIS A 1052 14.87 -11.00 15.10
CA HIS A 1052 15.71 -11.16 16.27
C HIS A 1052 15.12 -12.18 17.26
N ASP A 1053 13.84 -12.07 17.58
CA ASP A 1053 13.14 -12.97 18.50
C ASP A 1053 13.16 -14.42 18.00
N LEU A 1054 12.91 -14.65 16.71
CA LEU A 1054 12.92 -15.98 16.12
C LEU A 1054 14.33 -16.59 16.11
N LYS A 1055 15.37 -15.79 15.86
CA LYS A 1055 16.78 -16.23 15.96
C LYS A 1055 17.17 -16.56 17.41
N ASN A 1056 16.61 -15.87 18.40
CA ASN A 1056 16.84 -16.21 19.81
C ASN A 1056 16.16 -17.53 20.21
N VAL A 1057 14.96 -17.81 19.70
CA VAL A 1057 14.25 -19.08 19.96
C VAL A 1057 14.98 -20.26 19.30
N ASN A 1058 15.43 -20.10 18.05
CA ASN A 1058 16.16 -21.13 17.32
C ASN A 1058 17.36 -20.54 16.56
N PRO A 1059 18.56 -20.53 17.16
CA PRO A 1059 19.75 -19.91 16.56
C PRO A 1059 20.30 -20.68 15.35
N LYS A 1060 19.78 -21.89 15.08
CA LYS A 1060 20.19 -22.72 13.93
C LYS A 1060 19.29 -22.52 12.72
N ALA A 1061 18.06 -22.01 12.90
CA ALA A 1061 17.12 -21.85 11.81
C ALA A 1061 17.42 -20.59 11.00
N ALA A 1062 17.35 -20.72 9.67
CA ALA A 1062 17.33 -19.56 8.79
C ALA A 1062 15.97 -18.84 8.89
N ILE A 1063 15.96 -17.51 8.83
CA ILE A 1063 14.72 -16.72 8.83
C ILE A 1063 14.40 -16.27 7.40
N SER A 1064 13.22 -16.67 6.92
CA SER A 1064 12.66 -16.28 5.63
C SER A 1064 11.54 -15.28 5.80
N VAL A 1065 11.44 -14.30 4.89
CA VAL A 1065 10.28 -13.40 4.79
C VAL A 1065 9.58 -13.64 3.45
N LYS A 1066 8.28 -13.94 3.47
CA LYS A 1066 7.49 -14.16 2.26
C LYS A 1066 6.70 -12.91 1.88
N LEU A 1067 7.10 -12.31 0.76
CA LEU A 1067 6.51 -11.14 0.11
C LEU A 1067 5.72 -11.55 -1.14
N VAL A 1068 4.95 -10.62 -1.70
CA VAL A 1068 4.23 -10.79 -2.95
C VAL A 1068 4.70 -9.74 -3.95
N SER A 1069 4.81 -10.13 -5.22
CA SER A 1069 5.18 -9.24 -6.30
C SER A 1069 4.15 -8.11 -6.47
N GLU A 1070 4.66 -6.90 -6.44
CA GLU A 1070 4.06 -5.62 -6.85
C GLU A 1070 5.23 -4.66 -7.10
N VAL A 1071 4.98 -3.54 -7.80
CA VAL A 1071 5.97 -2.47 -7.93
C VAL A 1071 6.48 -2.01 -6.56
N GLY A 1072 7.81 -1.94 -6.39
CA GLY A 1072 8.44 -1.55 -5.12
C GLY A 1072 8.83 -2.72 -4.21
N VAL A 1073 8.46 -3.97 -4.55
CA VAL A 1073 8.84 -5.16 -3.76
C VAL A 1073 10.36 -5.31 -3.61
N GLY A 1074 11.14 -4.85 -4.59
CA GLY A 1074 12.60 -4.90 -4.51
C GLY A 1074 13.15 -3.99 -3.42
N THR A 1075 12.52 -2.83 -3.22
CA THR A 1075 12.87 -1.89 -2.15
C THR A 1075 12.52 -2.46 -0.77
N VAL A 1076 11.34 -3.08 -0.64
CA VAL A 1076 10.96 -3.82 0.57
C VAL A 1076 11.96 -4.95 0.86
N ALA A 1077 12.38 -5.70 -0.16
CA ALA A 1077 13.37 -6.78 -0.03
C ALA A 1077 14.75 -6.28 0.44
N ALA A 1078 15.16 -5.08 0.03
CA ALA A 1078 16.38 -4.44 0.54
C ALA A 1078 16.25 -4.11 2.04
N GLY A 1079 15.10 -3.59 2.47
CA GLY A 1079 14.77 -3.43 3.90
C GLY A 1079 14.83 -4.75 4.68
N VAL A 1080 14.22 -5.81 4.14
CA VAL A 1080 14.23 -7.17 4.72
C VAL A 1080 15.66 -7.70 4.90
N ALA A 1081 16.54 -7.47 3.92
CA ALA A 1081 17.95 -7.84 4.03
C ALA A 1081 18.68 -7.03 5.12
N LYS A 1082 18.41 -5.73 5.24
CA LYS A 1082 18.95 -4.87 6.32
C LYS A 1082 18.42 -5.28 7.70
N ALA A 1083 17.19 -5.79 7.78
CA ALA A 1083 16.58 -6.38 8.96
C ALA A 1083 17.17 -7.76 9.34
N LYS A 1084 18.23 -8.22 8.66
CA LYS A 1084 18.99 -9.45 8.94
C LYS A 1084 18.21 -10.74 8.66
N ALA A 1085 17.25 -10.72 7.74
CA ALA A 1085 16.68 -11.95 7.20
C ALA A 1085 17.73 -12.71 6.38
N ASP A 1086 17.69 -14.05 6.44
CA ASP A 1086 18.63 -14.91 5.70
C ASP A 1086 18.08 -15.27 4.31
N HIS A 1087 16.76 -15.10 4.13
CA HIS A 1087 16.03 -15.53 2.95
C HIS A 1087 14.80 -14.64 2.67
N VAL A 1088 14.50 -14.39 1.39
CA VAL A 1088 13.27 -13.69 0.95
C VAL A 1088 12.56 -14.50 -0.12
N VAL A 1089 11.24 -14.62 -0.04
CA VAL A 1089 10.40 -15.24 -1.08
C VAL A 1089 9.63 -14.14 -1.80
N VAL A 1090 9.69 -14.09 -3.12
CA VAL A 1090 8.83 -13.24 -3.97
C VAL A 1090 7.79 -14.13 -4.64
N ALA A 1091 6.55 -14.05 -4.15
CA ALA A 1091 5.43 -14.83 -4.68
C ALA A 1091 4.67 -14.08 -5.77
N GLY A 1092 4.32 -14.77 -6.86
CA GLY A 1092 3.48 -14.22 -7.93
C GLY A 1092 1.99 -14.18 -7.57
N HIS A 1093 1.24 -13.27 -8.19
CA HIS A 1093 -0.22 -13.12 -8.04
C HIS A 1093 -1.01 -14.41 -8.34
N ASP A 1094 -0.42 -15.31 -9.11
CA ASP A 1094 -0.98 -16.55 -9.61
C ASP A 1094 -0.88 -17.71 -8.59
N GLY A 1095 -0.29 -17.46 -7.41
CA GLY A 1095 -0.17 -18.41 -6.31
C GLY A 1095 -1.53 -19.00 -5.85
N GLY A 1096 -1.52 -20.26 -5.41
CA GLY A 1096 -2.72 -20.98 -4.98
C GLY A 1096 -3.25 -20.57 -3.59
N THR A 1097 -4.52 -20.88 -3.32
CA THR A 1097 -5.15 -20.70 -1.99
C THR A 1097 -6.24 -21.73 -1.72
N GLY A 1098 -6.45 -22.08 -0.46
CA GLY A 1098 -7.59 -22.91 -0.04
C GLY A 1098 -8.92 -22.14 0.02
N ALA A 1099 -8.86 -20.84 0.34
CA ALA A 1099 -10.01 -19.94 0.42
C ALA A 1099 -9.54 -18.47 0.30
N SER A 1100 -10.15 -17.71 -0.61
CA SER A 1100 -9.87 -16.29 -0.84
C SER A 1100 -11.05 -15.62 -1.53
N PRO A 1101 -11.33 -14.33 -1.28
CA PRO A 1101 -12.24 -13.56 -2.12
C PRO A 1101 -11.80 -13.58 -3.59
N LEU A 1102 -12.75 -13.81 -4.51
CA LEU A 1102 -12.46 -13.91 -5.94
C LEU A 1102 -11.84 -12.63 -6.51
N SER A 1103 -12.26 -11.47 -6.00
CA SER A 1103 -11.69 -10.17 -6.37
C SER A 1103 -10.17 -10.12 -6.14
N SER A 1104 -9.68 -10.77 -5.09
CA SER A 1104 -8.25 -10.68 -4.72
C SER A 1104 -7.41 -11.64 -5.53
N VAL A 1105 -7.95 -12.83 -5.83
CA VAL A 1105 -7.31 -13.79 -6.74
C VAL A 1105 -7.09 -13.18 -8.13
N LYS A 1106 -8.02 -12.33 -8.60
CA LYS A 1106 -7.97 -11.76 -9.95
C LYS A 1106 -7.26 -10.41 -10.05
N HIS A 1107 -7.34 -9.57 -9.03
CA HIS A 1107 -6.98 -8.16 -9.15
C HIS A 1107 -5.86 -7.67 -8.22
N ALA A 1108 -5.25 -8.52 -7.41
CA ALA A 1108 -4.17 -8.10 -6.50
C ALA A 1108 -2.86 -8.84 -6.76
N GLY A 1109 -1.75 -8.10 -6.75
CA GLY A 1109 -0.41 -8.57 -7.08
C GLY A 1109 -0.10 -8.67 -8.58
N THR A 1110 1.19 -8.80 -8.89
CA THR A 1110 1.76 -8.96 -10.25
C THR A 1110 2.47 -10.30 -10.48
N PRO A 1111 2.84 -10.59 -11.75
CA PRO A 1111 3.66 -11.75 -12.09
C PRO A 1111 4.99 -11.76 -11.36
N TRP A 1112 5.40 -12.92 -10.86
CA TRP A 1112 6.65 -13.08 -10.12
C TRP A 1112 7.88 -12.74 -10.96
N GLU A 1113 7.80 -12.82 -12.29
CA GLU A 1113 8.89 -12.44 -13.19
C GLU A 1113 9.32 -10.99 -12.97
N LEU A 1114 8.35 -10.09 -12.71
CA LEU A 1114 8.61 -8.67 -12.46
C LEU A 1114 9.21 -8.46 -11.07
N GLY A 1115 8.52 -8.94 -10.02
CA GLY A 1115 8.99 -8.75 -8.65
C GLY A 1115 10.33 -9.43 -8.37
N LEU A 1116 10.59 -10.61 -8.96
CA LEU A 1116 11.87 -11.31 -8.82
C LEU A 1116 13.01 -10.53 -9.48
N ALA A 1117 12.79 -10.06 -10.71
CA ALA A 1117 13.79 -9.27 -11.43
C ALA A 1117 14.05 -7.92 -10.73
N GLU A 1118 13.00 -7.25 -10.25
CA GLU A 1118 13.13 -6.03 -9.44
C GLU A 1118 13.92 -6.29 -8.15
N THR A 1119 13.58 -7.35 -7.41
CA THR A 1119 14.30 -7.75 -6.19
C THR A 1119 15.77 -8.02 -6.46
N GLN A 1120 16.09 -8.78 -7.52
CA GLN A 1120 17.46 -9.06 -7.91
C GLN A 1120 18.23 -7.77 -8.23
N GLN A 1121 17.64 -6.88 -9.06
CA GLN A 1121 18.27 -5.62 -9.44
C GLN A 1121 18.50 -4.72 -8.24
N THR A 1122 17.47 -4.50 -7.41
CA THR A 1122 17.54 -3.63 -6.23
C THR A 1122 18.56 -4.14 -5.20
N LEU A 1123 18.57 -5.45 -4.91
CA LEU A 1123 19.55 -6.03 -3.99
C LEU A 1123 21.00 -5.91 -4.50
N VAL A 1124 21.21 -6.04 -5.82
CA VAL A 1124 22.54 -5.87 -6.44
C VAL A 1124 22.97 -4.40 -6.38
N LEU A 1125 22.09 -3.48 -6.76
CA LEU A 1125 22.35 -2.03 -6.72
C LEU A 1125 22.70 -1.54 -5.31
N ASN A 1126 22.03 -2.10 -4.29
CA ASN A 1126 22.27 -1.79 -2.88
C ASN A 1126 23.43 -2.60 -2.26
N ARG A 1127 24.10 -3.48 -3.02
CA ARG A 1127 25.16 -4.39 -2.52
C ARG A 1127 24.71 -5.26 -1.34
N LEU A 1128 23.43 -5.64 -1.32
CA LEU A 1128 22.81 -6.50 -0.31
C LEU A 1128 22.61 -7.94 -0.81
N ARG A 1129 22.69 -8.20 -2.11
CA ARG A 1129 22.37 -9.52 -2.70
C ARG A 1129 23.18 -10.68 -2.11
N SER A 1130 24.42 -10.45 -1.70
CA SER A 1130 25.27 -11.48 -1.10
C SER A 1130 24.87 -11.86 0.34
N ARG A 1131 23.98 -11.09 0.97
CA ARG A 1131 23.54 -11.29 2.37
C ARG A 1131 22.29 -12.16 2.49
N ILE A 1132 21.56 -12.36 1.40
CA ILE A 1132 20.23 -12.97 1.42
C ILE A 1132 20.03 -13.94 0.26
N ARG A 1133 19.39 -15.09 0.53
CA ARG A 1133 18.90 -16.00 -0.50
C ARG A 1133 17.56 -15.54 -1.04
N VAL A 1134 17.35 -15.66 -2.35
CA VAL A 1134 16.09 -15.27 -3.00
C VAL A 1134 15.36 -16.51 -3.50
N GLN A 1135 14.11 -16.69 -3.09
CA GLN A 1135 13.22 -17.73 -3.61
C GLN A 1135 12.06 -17.09 -4.37
N THR A 1136 11.51 -17.79 -5.36
CA THR A 1136 10.23 -17.42 -5.97
C THR A 1136 9.24 -18.58 -5.96
N ASP A 1137 7.94 -18.26 -5.92
CA ASP A 1137 6.84 -19.19 -6.19
C ASP A 1137 5.71 -18.49 -6.96
N GLY A 1138 4.82 -19.26 -7.59
CA GLY A 1138 3.74 -18.73 -8.43
C GLY A 1138 3.57 -19.52 -9.73
N GLN A 1139 2.64 -20.49 -9.72
CA GLN A 1139 2.35 -21.35 -10.87
C GLN A 1139 3.57 -21.96 -11.61
N ILE A 1140 4.69 -22.16 -10.91
CA ILE A 1140 5.88 -22.87 -11.41
C ILE A 1140 5.57 -24.36 -11.49
N LYS A 1141 5.83 -24.97 -12.64
CA LYS A 1141 5.35 -26.31 -13.02
C LYS A 1141 6.39 -27.21 -13.69
N THR A 1142 7.36 -26.62 -14.39
CA THR A 1142 8.28 -27.36 -15.27
C THR A 1142 9.74 -27.01 -14.98
N GLY A 1143 10.67 -27.82 -15.49
CA GLY A 1143 12.10 -27.51 -15.45
C GLY A 1143 12.44 -26.22 -16.19
N ARG A 1144 11.70 -25.89 -17.26
CA ARG A 1144 11.80 -24.59 -17.94
C ARG A 1144 11.51 -23.42 -17.00
N ASP A 1145 10.44 -23.47 -16.22
CA ASP A 1145 10.11 -22.40 -15.27
C ASP A 1145 11.25 -22.22 -14.24
N VAL A 1146 11.85 -23.31 -13.77
CA VAL A 1146 12.99 -23.30 -12.83
C VAL A 1146 14.20 -22.58 -13.42
N VAL A 1147 14.57 -22.89 -14.66
CA VAL A 1147 15.73 -22.27 -15.32
C VAL A 1147 15.49 -20.77 -15.53
N ILE A 1148 14.28 -20.36 -15.91
CA ILE A 1148 13.94 -18.93 -16.05
C ILE A 1148 13.99 -18.21 -14.70
N ALA A 1149 13.42 -18.81 -13.65
CA ALA A 1149 13.51 -18.24 -12.31
C ALA A 1149 14.96 -18.05 -11.86
N ALA A 1150 15.83 -19.04 -12.13
CA ALA A 1150 17.26 -18.94 -11.82
C ALA A 1150 17.94 -17.79 -12.61
N MET A 1151 17.64 -17.65 -13.91
CA MET A 1151 18.18 -16.55 -14.74
C MET A 1151 17.71 -15.16 -14.26
N LEU A 1152 16.51 -15.05 -13.71
CA LEU A 1152 15.97 -13.81 -13.15
C LEU A 1152 16.48 -13.51 -11.72
N GLY A 1153 17.19 -14.45 -11.09
CA GLY A 1153 17.91 -14.22 -9.82
C GLY A 1153 17.52 -15.11 -8.65
N ALA A 1154 16.64 -16.11 -8.84
CA ALA A 1154 16.25 -17.03 -7.77
C ALA A 1154 17.35 -18.06 -7.45
N ASP A 1155 17.64 -18.23 -6.16
CA ASP A 1155 18.48 -19.30 -5.61
C ASP A 1155 17.67 -20.59 -5.34
N GLU A 1156 16.38 -20.44 -5.03
CA GLU A 1156 15.46 -21.52 -4.68
C GLU A 1156 14.09 -21.33 -5.33
N VAL A 1157 13.33 -22.42 -5.47
CA VAL A 1157 12.03 -22.40 -6.19
C VAL A 1157 10.95 -23.13 -5.40
N GLY A 1158 9.80 -22.47 -5.22
CA GLY A 1158 8.64 -23.00 -4.51
C GLY A 1158 7.55 -23.55 -5.44
N PHE A 1159 6.99 -24.71 -5.08
CA PHE A 1159 5.95 -25.40 -5.84
C PHE A 1159 4.74 -25.70 -4.94
N ALA A 1160 3.56 -25.20 -5.31
CA ALA A 1160 2.33 -25.44 -4.54
C ALA A 1160 1.34 -26.34 -5.30
N THR A 1161 0.76 -25.83 -6.38
CA THR A 1161 -0.34 -26.53 -7.07
C THR A 1161 0.08 -27.80 -7.80
N ALA A 1162 1.22 -27.82 -8.48
CA ALA A 1162 1.65 -28.98 -9.25
C ALA A 1162 1.91 -30.23 -8.38
N PRO A 1163 2.57 -30.15 -7.21
CA PRO A 1163 2.63 -31.25 -6.26
C PRO A 1163 1.25 -31.75 -5.81
N LEU A 1164 0.28 -30.86 -5.54
CA LEU A 1164 -1.10 -31.28 -5.21
C LEU A 1164 -1.78 -31.99 -6.39
N VAL A 1165 -1.51 -31.59 -7.63
CA VAL A 1165 -2.00 -32.28 -8.83
C VAL A 1165 -1.37 -33.67 -8.93
N ALA A 1166 -0.07 -33.81 -8.67
CA ALA A 1166 0.61 -35.10 -8.61
C ALA A 1166 0.04 -36.02 -7.51
N GLU A 1167 -0.43 -35.46 -6.39
CA GLU A 1167 -1.14 -36.20 -5.34
C GLU A 1167 -2.57 -36.61 -5.72
N GLY A 1168 -3.17 -35.96 -6.72
CA GLY A 1168 -4.49 -36.34 -7.25
C GLY A 1168 -5.47 -35.19 -7.46
N CYS A 1169 -5.09 -33.93 -7.20
CA CYS A 1169 -5.97 -32.79 -7.44
C CYS A 1169 -6.38 -32.69 -8.93
N ILE A 1170 -7.69 -32.53 -9.19
CA ILE A 1170 -8.30 -32.52 -10.54
C ILE A 1170 -8.78 -31.13 -11.00
N MET A 1171 -8.27 -30.09 -10.38
CA MET A 1171 -8.67 -28.70 -10.59
C MET A 1171 -10.13 -28.25 -10.50
N MET A 1172 -10.89 -28.85 -9.58
CA MET A 1172 -12.32 -28.51 -9.39
C MET A 1172 -12.60 -27.16 -8.69
N ARG A 1173 -11.61 -26.53 -8.04
CA ARG A 1173 -11.73 -25.21 -7.36
C ARG A 1173 -12.81 -25.11 -6.26
N LYS A 1174 -13.08 -26.22 -5.56
CA LYS A 1174 -14.02 -26.31 -4.42
C LYS A 1174 -13.33 -26.48 -3.07
N CYS A 1175 -12.07 -26.03 -2.95
CA CYS A 1175 -11.24 -26.28 -1.76
C CYS A 1175 -11.84 -25.66 -0.48
N HIS A 1176 -12.48 -24.50 -0.63
CA HIS A 1176 -13.15 -23.76 0.44
C HIS A 1176 -14.47 -24.42 0.90
N LEU A 1177 -15.10 -25.23 0.05
CA LEU A 1177 -16.40 -25.85 0.34
C LEU A 1177 -16.29 -27.14 1.14
N ASN A 1178 -15.08 -27.64 1.43
CA ASN A 1178 -14.83 -28.94 2.06
C ASN A 1178 -15.30 -30.16 1.25
N THR A 1179 -15.63 -29.98 -0.03
CA THR A 1179 -16.21 -31.02 -0.90
C THR A 1179 -15.21 -31.55 -1.94
N CYS A 1180 -13.93 -31.63 -1.57
CA CYS A 1180 -12.89 -32.12 -2.48
C CYS A 1180 -13.13 -33.61 -2.84
N PRO A 1181 -13.35 -33.96 -4.12
CA PRO A 1181 -13.77 -35.33 -4.49
C PRO A 1181 -12.65 -36.38 -4.37
N VAL A 1182 -11.40 -35.92 -4.20
CA VAL A 1182 -10.18 -36.75 -4.23
C VAL A 1182 -9.41 -36.71 -2.90
N GLY A 1183 -10.03 -36.22 -1.83
CA GLY A 1183 -9.43 -36.25 -0.48
C GLY A 1183 -8.25 -35.32 -0.24
N VAL A 1184 -7.92 -34.40 -1.17
CA VAL A 1184 -6.78 -33.47 -1.04
C VAL A 1184 -7.12 -32.26 -0.16
N ALA A 1185 -8.16 -31.49 -0.51
CA ALA A 1185 -8.48 -30.21 0.12
C ALA A 1185 -9.76 -30.27 0.97
N THR A 1186 -9.86 -31.26 1.86
CA THR A 1186 -11.04 -31.52 2.69
C THR A 1186 -10.65 -32.11 4.05
N GLN A 1187 -11.47 -31.81 5.06
CA GLN A 1187 -11.43 -32.41 6.39
C GLN A 1187 -12.57 -33.42 6.63
N ASP A 1188 -13.46 -33.60 5.64
CA ASP A 1188 -14.51 -34.63 5.68
C ASP A 1188 -13.86 -36.03 5.60
N PRO A 1189 -14.06 -36.90 6.60
CA PRO A 1189 -13.44 -38.22 6.63
C PRO A 1189 -13.88 -39.10 5.44
N VAL A 1190 -15.14 -39.00 4.98
CA VAL A 1190 -15.65 -39.78 3.84
C VAL A 1190 -14.92 -39.39 2.56
N LEU A 1191 -14.60 -38.10 2.40
CA LEU A 1191 -13.87 -37.62 1.23
C LEU A 1191 -12.36 -37.84 1.37
N ARG A 1192 -11.79 -37.74 2.58
CA ARG A 1192 -10.38 -38.06 2.86
C ARG A 1192 -10.05 -39.52 2.59
N ALA A 1193 -10.98 -40.45 2.83
CA ALA A 1193 -10.83 -41.85 2.46
C ALA A 1193 -10.59 -42.08 0.96
N LYS A 1194 -10.92 -41.10 0.10
CA LYS A 1194 -10.67 -41.15 -1.35
C LYS A 1194 -9.28 -40.67 -1.75
N PHE A 1195 -8.44 -40.26 -0.80
CA PHE A 1195 -7.07 -39.83 -1.09
C PHE A 1195 -6.22 -41.02 -1.55
N GLN A 1196 -5.56 -40.86 -2.71
CA GLN A 1196 -4.72 -41.89 -3.34
C GLN A 1196 -3.30 -41.39 -3.63
N GLY A 1197 -2.94 -40.20 -3.15
CA GLY A 1197 -1.61 -39.64 -3.28
C GLY A 1197 -0.58 -40.47 -2.50
N LYS A 1198 0.64 -40.55 -3.03
CA LYS A 1198 1.75 -41.25 -2.38
C LYS A 1198 3.01 -40.39 -2.45
N PRO A 1199 3.94 -40.49 -1.48
CA PRO A 1199 5.18 -39.72 -1.51
C PRO A 1199 5.96 -39.96 -2.81
N GLU A 1200 5.94 -41.17 -3.35
CA GLU A 1200 6.62 -41.52 -4.61
C GLU A 1200 6.14 -40.69 -5.80
N HIS A 1201 4.85 -40.34 -5.87
CA HIS A 1201 4.33 -39.52 -6.97
C HIS A 1201 4.95 -38.11 -6.96
N VAL A 1202 5.09 -37.53 -5.77
CA VAL A 1202 5.69 -36.20 -5.57
C VAL A 1202 7.19 -36.25 -5.80
N VAL A 1203 7.87 -37.30 -5.32
CA VAL A 1203 9.30 -37.56 -5.59
C VAL A 1203 9.56 -37.63 -7.09
N ASN A 1204 8.79 -38.44 -7.82
CA ASN A 1204 8.93 -38.59 -9.28
C ASN A 1204 8.75 -37.24 -9.98
N TYR A 1205 7.72 -36.46 -9.61
CA TYR A 1205 7.49 -35.13 -10.17
C TYR A 1205 8.71 -34.21 -10.04
N PHE A 1206 9.28 -34.09 -8.84
CA PHE A 1206 10.43 -33.21 -8.62
C PHE A 1206 11.69 -33.69 -9.35
N PHE A 1207 11.92 -34.99 -9.44
CA PHE A 1207 13.03 -35.53 -10.25
C PHE A 1207 12.81 -35.28 -11.74
N PHE A 1208 11.57 -35.35 -12.26
CA PHE A 1208 11.30 -35.02 -13.66
C PHE A 1208 11.53 -33.53 -13.95
N VAL A 1209 11.10 -32.64 -13.06
CA VAL A 1209 11.36 -31.19 -13.16
C VAL A 1209 12.86 -30.91 -13.17
N ALA A 1210 13.60 -31.53 -12.24
CA ALA A 1210 15.06 -31.36 -12.17
C ALA A 1210 15.74 -31.92 -13.43
N GLU A 1211 15.31 -33.07 -13.94
CA GLU A 1211 15.89 -33.69 -15.14
C GLU A 1211 15.61 -32.87 -16.41
N GLU A 1212 14.42 -32.27 -16.54
CA GLU A 1212 14.14 -31.29 -17.59
C GLU A 1212 15.05 -30.05 -17.46
N ALA A 1213 15.23 -29.51 -16.25
CA ALA A 1213 16.13 -28.39 -16.02
C ALA A 1213 17.58 -28.72 -16.43
N ARG A 1214 18.06 -29.92 -16.10
CA ARG A 1214 19.40 -30.39 -16.52
C ARG A 1214 19.55 -30.47 -18.03
N GLN A 1215 18.51 -30.96 -18.73
CA GLN A 1215 18.52 -31.01 -20.19
C GLN A 1215 18.62 -29.61 -20.80
N ILE A 1216 17.93 -28.62 -20.23
CA ILE A 1216 18.02 -27.22 -20.66
C ILE A 1216 19.40 -26.63 -20.34
N MET A 1217 19.93 -26.86 -19.14
CA MET A 1217 21.28 -26.41 -18.75
C MET A 1217 22.37 -26.97 -19.66
N ALA A 1218 22.28 -28.27 -20.00
CA ALA A 1218 23.18 -28.92 -20.94
C ALA A 1218 23.16 -28.25 -22.33
N GLN A 1219 21.97 -27.94 -22.84
CA GLN A 1219 21.80 -27.21 -24.10
C GLN A 1219 22.39 -25.80 -24.05
N LEU A 1220 22.31 -25.14 -22.90
CA LEU A 1220 22.87 -23.80 -22.67
C LEU A 1220 24.38 -23.80 -22.39
N GLY A 1221 25.01 -24.96 -22.21
CA GLY A 1221 26.43 -25.07 -21.84
C GLY A 1221 26.72 -24.74 -20.38
N ILE A 1222 25.73 -24.91 -19.49
CA ILE A 1222 25.83 -24.60 -18.05
C ILE A 1222 25.95 -25.90 -17.26
N ARG A 1223 26.94 -25.98 -16.38
CA ARG A 1223 27.20 -27.14 -15.51
C ARG A 1223 26.44 -27.06 -14.20
#